data_AF-A0A969YMG5-F1
#
_entry.id   AF-A0A969YMG5-F1
#
_cell.length_a   1.000
_cell.length_b   1.000
_cell.length_c   1.000
_cell.angle_alpha   90.00
_cell.angle_beta   90.00
_cell.angle_gamma   90.00
#
_symmetry.space_group_name_H-M   'P 1'
#
loop_
_entity.id
_entity.type
_entity.pdbx_description
1 polymer ?
#
loop_
_entity_poly.entity_id
_entity_poly.type
_entity_poly.pdbx_seq_one_letter_code
_entity_poly.pdbx_strand_id
1 'polypeptide(L)'
;MIDEKALKVKEILAEVAVFNALDKTLHYTIPEELSEQAMVGCRVLVPLGRREVVGVLISRDESLPDGSGKFVLRPVKAVLDRAPTVPPEQINLCRWISRYYFYPLGEVLQNTLPSGMEKSLLIFPRLTAAGLEKFAVTQPTPLLKLLLERPQISLRDISRKSRTLGDWEGELKSLEAEGLIERTFDWIPPAMAQGKRRRRSIHVPEAAEAPANICPHALFPDQENVINALLPHIRFPRFRPFLLFGVTGSGKTEIYVRLIDEAIKGKGGALLLVPEIALSSQLESLFLQRFGNLMAVWHSRLSAADRLTQWAQLQKGEKRVLLGVRSAVFMPVSRLGLIIVDEEHDSSYKQDDTLRYHARDVALMRARLIGVPIVLGSATPSLQSLFHCRAGRYTCLTLPKRVFDRPLPELQLIDMRKQSGRNRILSRELRQALSETMAEGKQALLFLNRRGFATFTLCNVCGNVVQCAHCSVSLTYHQSLGQLCCHYCGWMCPVPETCPVCGHASIFTHGYGTERVEDEVRQLLPGIPIVRLDRDTACQPRRMSETLSAMRRGKARILIGTQMIAKGHDFPDVTLVGVVNGDTSLQIADFRAGETTVQLLMQVAGRAGRGDRPGRVLLQTYNPGHYTIEAVLRMDYMSFVEKELESRERLQYPPFARLLKFLVTSPHEERVRRAAWQLAGLAREIAEELRALGQHTAVLGPSPAPLSKLKNRFRWHVFVKAWNNRDLQELTERVFSRKNKLSPLNRVQVAVDRDPVMSL
;
A
#
# COMPACT_ATOMS: atom_id res chain seq x y z
N MET A 1 -55.35 38.59 8.83
CA MET A 1 -54.34 38.37 9.87
C MET A 1 -53.49 37.20 9.40
N ILE A 2 -52.29 37.52 8.95
CA ILE A 2 -51.26 36.56 8.56
C ILE A 2 -50.69 36.03 9.88
N ASP A 3 -50.69 34.72 10.05
CA ASP A 3 -50.19 34.08 11.27
C ASP A 3 -48.65 34.18 11.28
N GLU A 4 -48.14 35.26 11.90
CA GLU A 4 -46.72 35.57 12.11
C GLU A 4 -46.07 34.67 13.18
N LYS A 5 -46.34 33.36 13.13
CA LYS A 5 -45.70 32.35 14.00
C LYS A 5 -45.19 31.15 13.21
N ALA A 6 -44.50 31.40 12.10
CA ALA A 6 -43.47 30.50 11.61
C ALA A 6 -42.12 31.08 12.01
N LEU A 7 -41.65 30.78 13.23
CA LEU A 7 -40.21 30.85 13.51
C LEU A 7 -39.54 30.01 12.43
N LYS A 8 -38.85 30.66 11.50
CA LYS A 8 -37.96 30.00 10.53
C LYS A 8 -36.87 29.30 11.33
N VAL A 9 -37.10 28.05 11.71
CA VAL A 9 -36.04 27.15 12.18
C VAL A 9 -35.06 27.07 11.01
N LYS A 10 -33.87 27.63 11.19
CA LYS A 10 -32.81 27.61 10.19
C LYS A 10 -32.38 26.16 10.07
N GLU A 11 -32.94 25.43 9.10
CA GLU A 11 -32.57 24.03 8.86
C GLU A 11 -31.07 23.95 8.57
N ILE A 12 -30.32 23.33 9.47
CA ILE A 12 -28.89 23.13 9.33
C ILE A 12 -28.68 22.06 8.27
N LEU A 13 -27.91 22.40 7.23
CA LEU A 13 -27.60 21.50 6.13
C LEU A 13 -26.32 20.73 6.43
N ALA A 14 -26.35 19.44 6.13
CA ALA A 14 -25.25 18.50 6.30
C ALA A 14 -24.81 17.92 4.96
N GLU A 15 -23.53 18.08 4.60
CA GLU A 15 -22.89 17.29 3.54
C GLU A 15 -22.38 15.98 4.14
N VAL A 16 -22.83 14.84 3.62
CA VAL A 16 -22.47 13.51 4.13
C VAL A 16 -21.82 12.67 3.03
N ALA A 17 -20.63 12.13 3.33
CA ALA A 17 -19.99 11.10 2.52
C ALA A 17 -20.45 9.72 3.01
N VAL A 18 -21.43 9.14 2.32
CA VAL A 18 -21.95 7.80 2.65
C VAL A 18 -20.96 6.70 2.27
N PHE A 19 -20.82 5.66 3.09
CA PHE A 19 -19.93 4.51 2.86
C PHE A 19 -20.46 3.59 1.75
N ASN A 20 -20.45 4.11 0.53
CA ASN A 20 -20.94 3.46 -0.67
C ASN A 20 -20.17 4.01 -1.89
N ALA A 21 -20.20 3.28 -3.00
CA ALA A 21 -19.57 3.64 -4.26
C ALA A 21 -20.32 4.76 -5.02
N LEU A 22 -20.53 5.91 -4.36
CA LEU A 22 -21.10 7.11 -4.97
C LEU A 22 -19.99 8.12 -5.25
N ASP A 23 -19.94 8.61 -6.49
CA ASP A 23 -18.95 9.60 -6.93
C ASP A 23 -19.11 10.98 -6.25
N LYS A 24 -20.24 11.21 -5.56
CA LYS A 24 -20.59 12.47 -4.90
C LYS A 24 -21.05 12.25 -3.47
N THR A 25 -20.88 13.27 -2.64
CA THR A 25 -21.53 13.43 -1.34
C THR A 25 -23.02 13.74 -1.51
N LEU A 26 -23.78 13.55 -0.44
CA LEU A 26 -25.22 13.78 -0.40
C LEU A 26 -25.56 14.80 0.69
N HIS A 27 -26.61 15.59 0.47
CA HIS A 27 -27.05 16.61 1.41
C HIS A 27 -28.26 16.11 2.23
N TYR A 28 -28.27 16.44 3.51
CA TYR A 28 -29.30 16.09 4.48
C TYR A 28 -29.62 17.28 5.38
N THR A 29 -30.76 17.28 6.06
CA THR A 29 -31.05 18.22 7.14
C THR A 29 -30.63 17.64 8.49
N ILE A 30 -30.14 18.47 9.40
CA ILE A 30 -29.83 18.08 10.78
C ILE A 30 -31.01 18.51 11.67
N PRO A 31 -31.73 17.55 12.31
CA PRO A 31 -32.74 17.86 13.31
C PRO A 31 -32.16 18.66 14.49
N GLU A 32 -32.97 19.52 15.12
CA GLU A 32 -32.53 20.39 16.22
C GLU A 32 -31.94 19.57 17.39
N GLU A 33 -32.54 18.42 17.68
CA GLU A 33 -32.11 17.51 18.76
C GLU A 33 -30.71 16.92 18.54
N LEU A 34 -30.28 16.84 17.27
CA LEU A 34 -28.97 16.31 16.88
C LEU A 34 -27.94 17.42 16.60
N SER A 35 -28.35 18.68 16.59
CA SER A 35 -27.51 19.81 16.17
C SER A 35 -26.22 19.94 17.00
N GLU A 36 -26.28 19.76 18.31
CA GLU A 36 -25.10 19.84 19.17
C GLU A 36 -24.14 18.65 18.98
N GLN A 37 -24.68 17.46 18.71
CA GLN A 37 -23.89 16.22 18.60
C GLN A 37 -23.28 16.04 17.21
N ALA A 38 -23.94 16.53 16.17
CA ALA A 38 -23.58 16.35 14.78
C ALA A 38 -22.37 17.22 14.39
N MET A 39 -21.18 16.94 14.95
CA MET A 39 -19.95 17.63 14.59
C MET A 39 -19.34 17.08 13.29
N VAL A 40 -18.65 17.93 12.53
CA VAL A 40 -17.89 17.49 11.35
C VAL A 40 -16.89 16.41 11.76
N GLY A 41 -16.86 15.31 11.01
CA GLY A 41 -16.04 14.13 11.31
C GLY A 41 -16.73 13.06 12.15
N CYS A 42 -17.95 13.31 12.64
CA CYS A 42 -18.79 12.28 13.25
C CYS A 42 -19.39 11.37 12.17
N ARG A 43 -19.49 10.08 12.51
CA ARG A 43 -20.28 9.11 11.75
C ARG A 43 -21.76 9.37 12.00
N VAL A 44 -22.54 9.38 10.92
CA VAL A 44 -23.99 9.62 10.94
C VAL A 44 -24.72 8.50 10.21
N LEU A 45 -25.92 8.17 10.68
CA LEU A 45 -26.83 7.27 10.00
C LEU A 45 -27.80 8.09 9.15
N VAL A 46 -27.86 7.79 7.85
CA VAL A 46 -28.68 8.54 6.90
C VAL A 46 -29.46 7.60 5.96
N PRO A 47 -30.65 8.02 5.48
CA PRO A 47 -31.39 7.24 4.50
C PRO A 47 -30.76 7.36 3.10
N LEU A 48 -30.63 6.24 2.40
CA LEU A 48 -30.23 6.14 1.00
C LEU A 48 -31.23 5.26 0.23
N GLY A 49 -32.22 5.89 -0.40
CA GLY A 49 -33.32 5.17 -1.05
C GLY A 49 -34.23 4.50 -0.01
N ARG A 50 -34.31 3.17 -0.02
CA ARG A 50 -35.09 2.36 0.94
C ARG A 50 -34.26 1.81 2.10
N ARG A 51 -32.94 1.98 2.08
CA ARG A 51 -32.00 1.47 3.09
C ARG A 51 -31.42 2.61 3.92
N GLU A 52 -30.95 2.28 5.11
CA GLU A 52 -30.17 3.18 5.95
C GLU A 52 -28.69 2.83 5.81
N VAL A 53 -27.84 3.84 5.71
CA VAL A 53 -26.41 3.67 5.52
C VAL A 53 -25.63 4.61 6.44
N VAL A 54 -24.44 4.19 6.83
CA VAL A 54 -23.51 5.02 7.59
C VAL A 54 -22.74 5.91 6.62
N GLY A 55 -22.53 7.16 7.01
CA GLY A 55 -21.58 8.06 6.38
C GLY A 55 -20.82 8.86 7.41
N VAL A 56 -19.94 9.75 6.94
CA VAL A 56 -19.26 10.74 7.78
C VAL A 56 -19.81 12.11 7.42
N LEU A 57 -20.11 12.92 8.43
CA LEU A 57 -20.47 14.33 8.26
C LEU A 57 -19.22 15.13 7.84
N ILE A 58 -19.27 15.73 6.66
CA ILE A 58 -18.13 16.36 6.00
C ILE A 58 -18.14 17.88 6.18
N SER A 59 -19.32 18.50 6.10
CA SER A 59 -19.53 19.92 6.32
C SER A 59 -20.89 20.16 6.97
N ARG A 60 -21.04 21.34 7.57
CA ARG A 60 -22.29 21.87 8.13
C ARG A 60 -22.51 23.28 7.60
N ASP A 61 -23.77 23.68 7.49
CA ASP A 61 -24.17 25.05 7.15
C ASP A 61 -23.66 25.55 5.79
N GLU A 62 -23.46 24.64 4.83
CA GLU A 62 -23.15 24.99 3.44
C GLU A 62 -24.42 25.30 2.65
N SER A 63 -24.35 26.30 1.76
CA SER A 63 -25.40 26.57 0.78
C SER A 63 -25.54 25.38 -0.17
N LEU A 64 -26.77 24.94 -0.43
CA LEU A 64 -26.98 23.86 -1.39
C LEU A 64 -26.45 24.24 -2.79
N PRO A 65 -25.94 23.27 -3.57
CA PRO A 65 -25.52 23.51 -4.95
C PRO A 65 -26.65 24.08 -5.82
N ASP A 66 -26.34 24.87 -6.84
CA ASP A 66 -27.33 25.47 -7.74
C ASP A 66 -28.29 24.42 -8.34
N GLY A 67 -29.60 24.70 -8.31
CA GLY A 67 -30.66 23.81 -8.82
C GLY A 67 -31.18 22.74 -7.83
N SER A 68 -30.64 22.71 -6.61
CA SER A 68 -31.04 21.83 -5.51
C SER A 68 -32.40 22.14 -4.87
N GLY A 69 -32.92 23.36 -5.03
CA GLY A 69 -34.22 23.79 -4.47
C GLY A 69 -35.45 23.03 -4.99
N LYS A 70 -35.26 22.06 -5.90
CA LYS A 70 -36.30 21.15 -6.41
C LYS A 70 -36.41 19.84 -5.63
N PHE A 71 -35.54 19.59 -4.65
CA PHE A 71 -35.48 18.31 -3.95
C PHE A 71 -35.83 18.46 -2.47
N VAL A 72 -36.69 17.56 -1.97
CA VAL A 72 -36.97 17.43 -0.54
C VAL A 72 -35.82 16.68 0.13
N LEU A 73 -35.10 17.36 1.01
CA LEU A 73 -34.02 16.76 1.78
C LEU A 73 -34.59 15.86 2.88
N ARG A 74 -33.89 14.75 3.13
CA ARG A 74 -34.23 13.84 4.23
C ARG A 74 -33.39 14.21 5.46
N PRO A 75 -33.90 13.97 6.68
CA PRO A 75 -33.14 14.25 7.89
C PRO A 75 -32.10 13.17 8.18
N VAL A 76 -31.01 13.57 8.85
CA VAL A 76 -30.08 12.66 9.54
C VAL A 76 -30.85 11.91 10.63
N LYS A 77 -30.66 10.58 10.69
CA LYS A 77 -31.39 9.72 11.64
C LYS A 77 -30.71 9.60 12.99
N ALA A 78 -29.38 9.57 13.01
CA ALA A 78 -28.61 9.48 14.25
C ALA A 78 -27.16 9.93 14.05
N VAL A 79 -26.54 10.40 15.14
CA VAL A 79 -25.09 10.60 15.26
C VAL A 79 -24.53 9.42 16.06
N LEU A 80 -23.55 8.72 15.50
CA LEU A 80 -23.03 7.47 16.07
C LEU A 80 -21.81 7.69 16.99
N ASP A 81 -21.31 8.92 17.03
CA ASP A 81 -20.06 9.30 17.68
C ASP A 81 -20.30 10.38 18.74
N ARG A 82 -19.67 10.21 19.91
CA ARG A 82 -19.67 11.24 20.96
C ARG A 82 -18.71 12.40 20.67
N ALA A 83 -17.71 12.15 19.84
CA ALA A 83 -16.71 13.11 19.39
C ALA A 83 -16.24 12.71 17.99
N PRO A 84 -15.74 13.67 17.17
CA PRO A 84 -15.33 13.37 15.80
C PRO A 84 -14.33 12.22 15.72
N THR A 85 -14.75 11.11 15.10
CA THR A 85 -13.87 9.96 14.87
C THR A 85 -12.85 10.24 13.78
N VAL A 86 -13.24 11.06 12.80
CA VAL A 86 -12.39 11.49 11.68
C VAL A 86 -12.06 12.96 11.84
N PRO A 87 -10.82 13.32 12.24
CA PRO A 87 -10.43 14.72 12.36
C PRO A 87 -10.53 15.49 11.02
N PRO A 88 -10.74 16.82 11.04
CA PRO A 88 -10.84 17.63 9.81
C PRO A 88 -9.63 17.49 8.87
N GLU A 89 -8.42 17.39 9.43
CA GLU A 89 -7.19 17.15 8.65
C GLU A 89 -7.26 15.84 7.85
N GLN A 90 -7.83 14.79 8.45
CA GLN A 90 -8.03 13.50 7.80
C GLN A 90 -9.12 13.56 6.72
N ILE A 91 -10.20 14.33 6.94
CA ILE A 91 -11.22 14.59 5.91
C ILE A 91 -10.57 15.27 4.69
N ASN A 92 -9.74 16.28 4.90
CA ASN A 92 -9.03 16.99 3.83
C ASN A 92 -8.07 16.06 3.08
N LEU A 93 -7.35 15.20 3.79
CA LEU A 93 -6.51 14.18 3.18
C LEU A 93 -7.36 13.20 2.34
N CYS A 94 -8.51 12.74 2.85
CA CYS A 94 -9.40 11.83 2.13
C CYS A 94 -10.02 12.49 0.88
N ARG A 95 -10.38 13.78 0.94
CA ARG A 95 -10.82 14.57 -0.21
C ARG A 95 -9.74 14.65 -1.28
N TRP A 96 -8.49 14.92 -0.88
CA TRP A 96 -7.36 14.90 -1.80
C TRP A 96 -7.15 13.52 -2.43
N ILE A 97 -7.17 12.45 -1.63
CA ILE A 97 -7.04 11.06 -2.12
C ILE A 97 -8.14 10.73 -3.11
N SER A 98 -9.40 11.05 -2.78
CA SER A 98 -10.55 10.80 -3.64
C SER A 98 -10.41 11.47 -4.99
N ARG A 99 -10.05 12.76 -5.01
CA ARG A 99 -9.85 13.54 -6.23
C ARG A 99 -8.62 13.10 -7.02
N TYR A 100 -7.51 12.81 -6.34
CA TYR A 100 -6.25 12.43 -6.98
C TYR A 100 -6.32 11.02 -7.56
N TYR A 101 -6.82 10.03 -6.80
CA TYR A 101 -6.87 8.63 -7.25
C TYR A 101 -8.18 8.26 -7.96
N PHE A 102 -9.10 9.21 -8.17
CA PHE A 102 -10.41 8.99 -8.79
C PHE A 102 -11.19 7.85 -8.12
N TYR A 103 -11.31 7.96 -6.80
CA TYR A 103 -11.97 6.95 -5.96
C TYR A 103 -13.08 7.61 -5.11
N PRO A 104 -14.28 7.02 -4.97
CA PRO A 104 -15.39 7.60 -4.22
C PRO A 104 -15.00 8.03 -2.79
N LEU A 105 -15.27 9.28 -2.40
CA LEU A 105 -14.87 9.82 -1.09
C LEU A 105 -15.42 8.99 0.08
N GLY A 106 -16.66 8.52 -0.04
CA GLY A 106 -17.29 7.66 0.95
C GLY A 106 -16.53 6.35 1.17
N GLU A 107 -16.07 5.71 0.08
CA GLU A 107 -15.26 4.51 0.20
C GLU A 107 -13.82 4.83 0.65
N VAL A 108 -13.24 5.97 0.27
CA VAL A 108 -11.94 6.40 0.82
C VAL A 108 -12.03 6.47 2.34
N LEU A 109 -12.99 7.23 2.87
CA LEU A 109 -13.19 7.39 4.32
C LEU A 109 -13.39 6.03 4.99
N GLN A 110 -14.26 5.19 4.42
CA GLN A 110 -14.48 3.83 4.91
C GLN A 110 -13.16 3.02 4.99
N ASN A 111 -12.35 3.01 3.92
CA ASN A 111 -11.10 2.26 3.86
C ASN A 111 -9.99 2.83 4.79
N THR A 112 -10.12 4.08 5.24
CA THR A 112 -9.17 4.70 6.18
C THR A 112 -9.51 4.45 7.65
N LEU A 113 -10.73 4.02 7.95
CA LEU A 113 -11.17 3.72 9.32
C LEU A 113 -10.76 2.31 9.76
N PRO A 114 -10.60 2.07 11.07
CA PRO A 114 -10.35 0.73 11.59
C PRO A 114 -11.54 -0.20 11.33
N SER A 115 -11.22 -1.42 10.92
CA SER A 115 -12.19 -2.50 10.74
C SER A 115 -13.03 -2.69 12.01
N GLY A 116 -14.34 -2.55 11.89
CA GLY A 116 -15.29 -2.61 13.01
C GLY A 116 -16.03 -1.30 13.26
N MET A 117 -15.45 -0.13 12.92
CA MET A 117 -16.19 1.14 12.97
C MET A 117 -17.27 1.24 11.89
N GLU A 118 -17.13 0.52 10.79
CA GLU A 118 -17.99 0.65 9.62
C GLU A 118 -19.31 -0.14 9.72
N LYS A 119 -19.39 -1.16 10.61
CA LYS A 119 -20.39 -2.24 10.49
C LYS A 119 -21.18 -2.61 11.76
N SER A 120 -20.92 -2.00 12.91
CA SER A 120 -21.58 -2.38 14.18
C SER A 120 -22.58 -1.33 14.67
N LEU A 121 -23.66 -1.13 13.91
CA LEU A 121 -24.86 -0.47 14.40
C LEU A 121 -25.74 -1.51 15.09
N LEU A 122 -26.07 -1.30 16.36
CA LEU A 122 -27.20 -1.96 16.97
C LEU A 122 -28.36 -0.98 16.98
N ILE A 123 -29.50 -1.47 16.49
CA ILE A 123 -30.76 -0.74 16.48
C ILE A 123 -31.53 -1.26 17.69
N PHE A 124 -31.98 -0.35 18.54
CA PHE A 124 -32.75 -0.63 19.74
C PHE A 124 -34.14 -0.03 19.56
N PRO A 125 -35.18 -0.85 19.32
CA PRO A 125 -36.56 -0.39 19.43
C PRO A 125 -36.84 -0.03 20.91
N ARG A 126 -37.25 1.22 21.15
CA ARG A 126 -37.70 1.70 22.47
C ARG A 126 -39.17 2.08 22.40
N LEU A 127 -39.91 1.73 23.44
CA LEU A 127 -41.29 2.17 23.59
C LEU A 127 -41.31 3.67 23.91
N THR A 128 -42.14 4.42 23.19
CA THR A 128 -42.41 5.83 23.50
C THR A 128 -43.34 5.92 24.71
N ALA A 129 -43.51 7.13 25.28
CA ALA A 129 -44.47 7.33 26.38
C ALA A 129 -45.89 6.89 25.99
N ALA A 130 -46.32 7.23 24.76
CA ALA A 130 -47.59 6.78 24.19
C ALA A 130 -47.66 5.25 23.99
N GLY A 131 -46.53 4.63 23.63
CA GLY A 131 -46.41 3.17 23.60
C GLY A 131 -46.63 2.55 24.98
N LEU A 132 -45.93 3.03 26.01
CA LEU A 132 -46.05 2.52 27.38
C LEU A 132 -47.49 2.63 27.92
N GLU A 133 -48.18 3.73 27.66
CA GLU A 133 -49.58 3.93 28.06
C GLU A 133 -50.54 2.99 27.32
N LYS A 134 -50.41 2.86 25.99
CA LYS A 134 -51.26 1.97 25.19
C LYS A 134 -51.09 0.49 25.58
N PHE A 135 -49.86 0.08 25.89
CA PHE A 135 -49.55 -1.32 26.23
C PHE A 135 -49.77 -1.68 27.70
N ALA A 136 -50.04 -0.71 28.58
CA ALA A 136 -50.49 -0.98 29.94
C ALA A 136 -51.91 -1.59 29.99
N VAL A 137 -52.71 -1.38 28.93
CA VAL A 137 -54.13 -1.76 28.86
C VAL A 137 -54.38 -2.94 27.90
N THR A 138 -53.39 -3.33 27.10
CA THR A 138 -53.53 -4.34 26.04
C THR A 138 -52.82 -5.65 26.41
N GLN A 139 -53.33 -6.82 26.01
CA GLN A 139 -52.58 -8.08 26.19
C GLN A 139 -51.25 -8.02 25.41
N PRO A 140 -50.09 -8.21 26.06
CA PRO A 140 -48.80 -8.01 25.40
C PRO A 140 -48.50 -9.18 24.46
N THR A 141 -48.21 -8.86 23.20
CA THR A 141 -47.64 -9.81 22.24
C THR A 141 -46.26 -10.30 22.72
N PRO A 142 -45.74 -11.43 22.22
CA PRO A 142 -44.41 -11.92 22.58
C PRO A 142 -43.29 -10.90 22.36
N LEU A 143 -43.39 -10.07 21.31
CA LEU A 143 -42.46 -8.98 21.04
C LEU A 143 -42.58 -7.85 22.07
N LEU A 144 -43.80 -7.41 22.37
CA LEU A 144 -44.06 -6.36 23.37
C LEU A 144 -43.60 -6.77 24.78
N LYS A 145 -43.87 -8.02 25.17
CA LYS A 145 -43.39 -8.58 26.45
C LYS A 145 -41.87 -8.55 26.53
N LEU A 146 -41.19 -8.89 25.43
CA LEU A 146 -39.74 -8.85 25.35
C LEU A 146 -39.17 -7.43 25.43
N LEU A 147 -39.83 -6.43 24.84
CA LEU A 147 -39.44 -5.02 24.92
C LEU A 147 -39.68 -4.42 26.32
N LEU A 148 -40.78 -4.81 26.99
CA LEU A 148 -41.06 -4.41 28.37
C LEU A 148 -40.08 -5.04 29.38
N GLU A 149 -39.75 -6.33 29.22
CA GLU A 149 -38.78 -7.03 30.07
C GLU A 149 -37.33 -6.57 29.82
N ARG A 150 -37.03 -6.19 28.57
CA ARG A 150 -35.69 -5.78 28.13
C ARG A 150 -35.78 -4.53 27.24
N PRO A 151 -35.93 -3.34 27.83
CA PRO A 151 -36.05 -2.07 27.08
C PRO A 151 -34.81 -1.69 26.27
N GLN A 152 -33.68 -2.38 26.47
CA GLN A 152 -32.44 -2.22 25.67
C GLN A 152 -32.07 -3.51 24.92
N ILE A 153 -33.05 -4.21 24.35
CA ILE A 153 -32.76 -5.36 23.46
C ILE A 153 -32.50 -4.90 22.02
N SER A 154 -31.44 -5.41 21.40
CA SER A 154 -31.11 -5.04 20.02
C SER A 154 -31.95 -5.81 19.00
N LEU A 155 -32.24 -5.21 17.83
CA LEU A 155 -32.90 -5.91 16.71
C LEU A 155 -32.18 -7.21 16.31
N ARG A 156 -30.85 -7.26 16.48
CA ARG A 156 -30.06 -8.46 16.21
C ARG A 156 -30.38 -9.60 17.18
N ASP A 157 -30.60 -9.29 18.45
CA ASP A 157 -30.96 -10.27 19.47
C ASP A 157 -32.44 -10.67 19.38
N ILE A 158 -33.32 -9.75 18.97
CA ILE A 158 -34.72 -10.04 18.61
C ILE A 158 -34.74 -11.01 17.41
N SER A 159 -33.98 -10.72 16.36
CA SER A 159 -33.85 -11.60 15.16
C SER A 159 -33.34 -13.00 15.51
N ARG A 160 -32.40 -13.13 16.46
CA ARG A 160 -31.95 -14.44 16.98
C ARG A 160 -33.05 -15.22 17.71
N LYS A 161 -34.02 -14.51 18.29
CA LYS A 161 -35.22 -15.07 18.94
C LYS A 161 -36.43 -15.14 18.00
N SER A 162 -36.24 -14.96 16.69
CA SER A 162 -37.31 -14.97 15.68
C SER A 162 -38.22 -16.20 15.76
N ARG A 163 -37.68 -17.39 16.07
CA ARG A 163 -38.46 -18.63 16.22
C ARG A 163 -39.53 -18.58 17.33
N THR A 164 -39.34 -17.73 18.34
CA THR A 164 -40.26 -17.56 19.49
C THR A 164 -41.18 -16.36 19.35
N LEU A 165 -40.96 -15.47 18.37
CA LEU A 165 -41.58 -14.15 18.31
C LEU A 165 -42.57 -13.96 17.13
N GLY A 166 -42.77 -14.97 16.28
CA GLY A 166 -43.67 -14.84 15.12
C GLY A 166 -43.19 -13.81 14.09
N ASP A 167 -44.12 -13.10 13.44
CA ASP A 167 -43.80 -11.99 12.49
C ASP A 167 -43.44 -10.69 13.21
N TRP A 168 -42.32 -10.75 13.94
CA TRP A 168 -41.80 -9.60 14.68
C TRP A 168 -41.38 -8.44 13.74
N GLU A 169 -41.07 -8.69 12.46
CA GLU A 169 -40.68 -7.63 11.52
C GLU A 169 -41.89 -6.82 11.03
N GLY A 170 -43.01 -7.47 10.74
CA GLY A 170 -44.27 -6.81 10.38
C GLY A 170 -44.84 -6.00 11.54
N GLU A 171 -44.87 -6.60 12.74
CA GLU A 171 -45.35 -5.95 13.96
C GLU A 171 -44.53 -4.70 14.30
N LEU A 172 -43.20 -4.79 14.27
CA LEU A 172 -42.32 -3.67 14.59
C LEU A 172 -42.46 -2.50 13.61
N LYS A 173 -42.74 -2.77 12.32
CA LYS A 173 -43.08 -1.74 11.33
C LYS A 173 -44.42 -1.06 11.60
N SER A 174 -45.44 -1.81 12.02
CA SER A 174 -46.75 -1.24 12.40
C SER A 174 -46.62 -0.33 13.61
N LEU A 175 -45.90 -0.80 14.64
CA LEU A 175 -45.69 -0.06 15.88
C LEU A 175 -44.88 1.23 15.68
N GLU A 176 -43.91 1.22 14.76
CA GLU A 176 -43.22 2.44 14.33
C GLU A 176 -44.12 3.39 13.55
N ALA A 177 -44.96 2.87 12.65
CA ALA A 177 -45.88 3.70 11.87
C ALA A 177 -46.94 4.38 12.76
N GLU A 178 -47.32 3.72 13.85
CA GLU A 178 -48.23 4.25 14.89
C GLU A 178 -47.53 5.17 15.91
N GLY A 179 -46.20 5.33 15.85
CA GLY A 179 -45.42 6.18 16.78
C GLY A 179 -45.28 5.61 18.20
N LEU A 180 -45.56 4.32 18.39
CA LEU A 180 -45.52 3.63 19.68
C LEU A 180 -44.11 3.13 20.04
N ILE A 181 -43.27 2.97 19.02
CA ILE A 181 -41.86 2.60 19.15
C ILE A 181 -41.02 3.61 18.37
N GLU A 182 -39.91 4.03 18.96
CA GLU A 182 -38.84 4.76 18.31
C GLU A 182 -37.59 3.88 18.16
N ARG A 183 -36.82 4.10 17.09
CA ARG A 183 -35.50 3.46 16.93
C ARG A 183 -34.44 4.35 17.54
N THR A 184 -33.78 3.84 18.58
CA THR A 184 -32.52 4.41 19.05
C THR A 184 -31.36 3.62 18.47
N PHE A 185 -30.27 4.31 18.17
CA PHE A 185 -29.11 3.75 17.50
C PHE A 185 -27.92 3.86 18.43
N ASP A 186 -27.31 2.72 18.75
CA ASP A 186 -26.14 2.68 19.61
C ASP A 186 -25.03 1.91 18.90
N TRP A 187 -23.84 2.52 18.84
CA TRP A 187 -22.66 1.87 18.29
C TRP A 187 -21.96 1.07 19.40
N ILE A 188 -21.85 -0.25 19.20
CA ILE A 188 -21.08 -1.11 20.09
C ILE A 188 -19.69 -1.34 19.47
N PRO A 189 -18.60 -0.99 20.17
CA PRO A 189 -17.27 -1.40 19.77
C PRO A 189 -17.18 -2.94 19.75
N PRO A 190 -16.59 -3.59 18.73
CA PRO A 190 -16.50 -5.04 18.60
C PRO A 190 -15.90 -5.80 19.81
N ALA A 191 -15.25 -5.12 20.76
CA ALA A 191 -14.78 -5.70 22.02
C ALA A 191 -15.92 -6.13 22.98
N MET A 192 -17.12 -5.54 22.88
CA MET A 192 -18.26 -5.89 23.75
C MET A 192 -19.15 -7.00 23.16
N ALA A 193 -19.02 -7.34 21.88
CA ALA A 193 -19.85 -8.35 21.21
C ALA A 193 -19.39 -9.80 21.44
N GLN A 194 -18.19 -10.01 21.98
CA GLN A 194 -17.69 -11.34 22.36
C GLN A 194 -17.63 -11.42 23.89
N GLY A 195 -18.63 -12.08 24.48
CA GLY A 195 -18.72 -12.25 25.93
C GLY A 195 -17.42 -12.78 26.53
N LYS A 196 -17.01 -12.17 27.66
CA LYS A 196 -15.99 -12.59 28.65
C LYS A 196 -15.03 -13.70 28.19
N ARG A 197 -14.35 -13.57 27.04
CA ARG A 197 -13.13 -14.33 26.80
C ARG A 197 -12.05 -13.52 27.47
N ARG A 198 -11.50 -14.08 28.56
CA ARG A 198 -10.31 -13.60 29.27
C ARG A 198 -9.44 -12.81 28.29
N ARG A 199 -9.19 -11.54 28.60
CA ARG A 199 -8.10 -10.76 27.99
C ARG A 199 -6.86 -11.65 28.10
N ARG A 200 -6.55 -12.42 27.05
CA ARG A 200 -5.17 -12.74 26.78
C ARG A 200 -4.62 -11.37 26.42
N SER A 201 -4.10 -10.68 27.44
CA SER A 201 -3.06 -9.71 27.21
C SER A 201 -2.21 -10.31 26.10
N ILE A 202 -2.02 -9.57 25.02
CA ILE A 202 -0.85 -9.80 24.19
C ILE A 202 0.25 -9.98 25.23
N HIS A 203 0.81 -11.18 25.30
CA HIS A 203 1.96 -11.44 26.12
C HIS A 203 3.02 -10.57 25.44
N VAL A 204 3.07 -9.29 25.83
CA VAL A 204 4.32 -8.58 25.96
C VAL A 204 5.12 -9.59 26.76
N PRO A 205 6.17 -10.19 26.18
CA PRO A 205 7.05 -11.05 26.94
C PRO A 205 7.28 -10.30 28.23
N GLU A 206 6.89 -10.91 29.36
CA GLU A 206 7.16 -10.40 30.68
C GLU A 206 8.57 -9.85 30.61
N ALA A 207 8.69 -8.53 30.79
CA ALA A 207 9.92 -7.81 30.48
C ALA A 207 11.04 -8.59 31.15
N ALA A 208 11.80 -9.36 30.35
CA ALA A 208 13.07 -9.91 30.78
C ALA A 208 13.78 -8.67 31.29
N GLU A 209 13.96 -8.62 32.61
CA GLU A 209 14.39 -7.49 33.42
C GLU A 209 14.99 -6.42 32.52
N ALA A 210 14.22 -5.35 32.27
CA ALA A 210 14.60 -4.33 31.29
C ALA A 210 16.09 -4.00 31.49
N PRO A 211 16.99 -4.46 30.60
CA PRO A 211 18.38 -4.11 30.75
C PRO A 211 18.41 -2.59 30.59
N ALA A 212 19.07 -1.93 31.54
CA ALA A 212 19.19 -0.49 31.65
C ALA A 212 19.29 0.17 30.26
N ASN A 213 18.51 1.25 30.06
CA ASN A 213 18.64 2.23 28.98
C ASN A 213 19.86 1.95 28.08
N ILE A 214 19.65 1.33 26.91
CA ILE A 214 20.74 1.19 25.94
C ILE A 214 21.29 2.59 25.72
N CYS A 215 22.54 2.79 26.15
CA CYS A 215 23.23 4.07 26.01
C CYS A 215 23.13 4.49 24.55
N PRO A 216 22.76 5.74 24.27
CA PRO A 216 22.71 6.21 22.90
C PRO A 216 24.08 5.99 22.25
N HIS A 217 24.14 5.28 21.11
CA HIS A 217 25.40 5.12 20.41
C HIS A 217 25.99 6.50 20.09
N ALA A 218 27.30 6.63 20.21
CA ALA A 218 28.00 7.83 19.76
C ALA A 218 27.68 8.05 18.27
N LEU A 219 27.26 9.25 17.92
CA LEU A 219 26.94 9.59 16.55
C LEU A 219 28.23 9.81 15.77
N PHE A 220 28.25 9.34 14.52
CA PHE A 220 29.34 9.70 13.62
C PHE A 220 29.14 11.14 13.09
N PRO A 221 30.20 11.85 12.68
CA PRO A 221 30.09 13.24 12.20
C PRO A 221 29.04 13.43 11.10
N ASP A 222 28.96 12.48 10.16
CA ASP A 222 27.95 12.52 9.09
C ASP A 222 26.52 12.44 9.64
N GLN A 223 26.29 11.64 10.69
CA GLN A 223 24.97 11.51 11.34
C GLN A 223 24.62 12.77 12.13
N GLU A 224 25.59 13.37 12.82
CA GLU A 224 25.41 14.64 13.53
C GLU A 224 25.03 15.77 12.58
N ASN A 225 25.71 15.88 11.43
CA ASN A 225 25.40 16.87 10.40
C ASN A 225 23.95 16.73 9.90
N VAL A 226 23.49 15.51 9.64
CA VAL A 226 22.11 15.22 9.23
C VAL A 226 21.12 15.64 10.32
N ILE A 227 21.39 15.28 11.58
CA ILE A 227 20.52 15.61 12.70
C ILE A 227 20.45 17.13 12.88
N ASN A 228 21.59 17.83 12.88
CA ASN A 228 21.66 19.28 13.02
C ASN A 228 20.90 20.02 11.91
N ALA A 229 20.89 19.48 10.68
CA ALA A 229 20.10 20.04 9.59
C ALA A 229 18.58 19.84 9.78
N LEU A 230 18.15 18.78 10.46
CA LEU A 230 16.74 18.42 10.65
C LEU A 230 16.12 19.00 11.93
N LEU A 231 16.90 19.14 13.02
CA LEU A 231 16.42 19.59 14.33
C LEU A 231 15.65 20.92 14.29
N PRO A 232 16.10 21.99 13.58
CA PRO A 232 15.35 23.24 13.51
C PRO A 232 13.94 23.07 12.94
N HIS A 233 13.77 22.15 11.98
CA HIS A 233 12.49 21.89 11.34
C HIS A 233 11.55 21.03 12.18
N ILE A 234 12.07 20.29 13.16
CA ILE A 234 11.27 19.56 14.16
C ILE A 234 10.83 20.50 15.29
N ARG A 235 11.75 21.38 15.74
CA ARG A 235 11.44 22.38 16.78
C ARG A 235 10.46 23.44 16.31
N PHE A 236 10.56 23.83 15.05
CA PHE A 236 9.64 24.75 14.39
C PHE A 236 9.01 24.05 13.18
N PRO A 237 7.95 23.24 13.41
CA PRO A 237 7.32 22.43 12.38
C PRO A 237 6.90 23.29 11.19
N ARG A 238 7.50 23.00 10.05
CA ARG A 238 7.08 23.50 8.74
C ARG A 238 7.16 22.35 7.75
N PHE A 239 6.28 22.35 6.76
CA PHE A 239 6.35 21.37 5.69
C PHE A 239 7.68 21.52 4.93
N ARG A 240 8.53 20.49 5.08
CA ARG A 240 9.77 20.37 4.30
C ARG A 240 10.09 18.89 4.11
N PRO A 241 10.18 18.42 2.86
CA PRO A 241 10.58 17.05 2.55
C PRO A 241 12.11 16.91 2.50
N PHE A 242 12.62 15.92 3.22
CA PHE A 242 14.03 15.54 3.26
C PHE A 242 14.21 14.14 2.70
N LEU A 243 15.20 13.96 1.83
CA LEU A 243 15.66 12.64 1.42
C LEU A 243 16.93 12.30 2.20
N LEU A 244 16.88 11.29 3.06
CA LEU A 244 18.04 10.72 3.73
C LEU A 244 18.61 9.58 2.88
N PHE A 245 19.60 9.92 2.04
CA PHE A 245 20.29 8.99 1.16
C PHE A 245 21.54 8.43 1.86
N GLY A 246 21.41 7.27 2.47
CA GLY A 246 22.51 6.65 3.21
C GLY A 246 22.72 5.19 2.87
N VAL A 247 23.95 4.80 2.55
CA VAL A 247 24.30 3.43 2.18
C VAL A 247 23.81 2.41 3.21
N THR A 248 23.59 1.17 2.79
CA THR A 248 23.14 0.10 3.69
C THR A 248 24.14 -0.08 4.85
N GLY A 249 23.68 0.09 6.09
CA GLY A 249 24.54 0.05 7.29
C GLY A 249 25.11 1.41 7.74
N SER A 250 24.67 2.53 7.18
CA SER A 250 25.04 3.91 7.59
C SER A 250 24.41 4.40 8.90
N GLY A 251 23.54 3.61 9.53
CA GLY A 251 22.89 3.96 10.80
C GLY A 251 21.67 4.90 10.69
N LYS A 252 20.97 4.92 9.54
CA LYS A 252 19.71 5.68 9.36
C LYS A 252 18.70 5.48 10.50
N THR A 253 18.59 4.25 11.01
CA THR A 253 17.69 3.91 12.11
C THR A 253 17.99 4.69 13.39
N GLU A 254 19.26 4.91 13.73
CA GLU A 254 19.64 5.71 14.91
C GLU A 254 19.21 7.16 14.73
N ILE A 255 19.39 7.72 13.53
CA ILE A 255 18.89 9.07 13.20
C ILE A 255 17.38 9.14 13.42
N TYR A 256 16.59 8.17 12.93
CA TYR A 256 15.14 8.16 13.13
C TYR A 256 14.76 8.18 14.61
N VAL A 257 15.44 7.36 15.44
CA VAL A 257 15.20 7.30 16.88
C VAL A 257 15.44 8.66 17.54
N ARG A 258 16.53 9.35 17.19
CA ARG A 258 16.85 10.69 17.72
C ARG A 258 15.85 11.76 17.29
N LEU A 259 15.43 11.74 16.02
CA LEU A 259 14.45 12.71 15.51
C LEU A 259 13.09 12.54 16.18
N ILE A 260 12.68 11.29 16.43
CA ILE A 260 11.44 10.98 17.16
C ILE A 260 11.53 11.43 18.62
N ASP A 261 12.68 11.19 19.29
CA ASP A 261 12.92 11.66 20.66
C ASP A 261 12.75 13.18 20.77
N GLU A 262 13.31 13.94 19.82
CA GLU A 262 13.14 15.40 19.79
C GLU A 262 11.69 15.83 19.55
N ALA A 263 10.97 15.15 18.65
CA ALA A 263 9.56 15.44 18.40
C ALA A 263 8.70 15.23 19.66
N ILE A 264 8.99 14.17 20.43
CA ILE A 264 8.29 13.87 21.69
C ILE A 264 8.61 14.92 22.77
N LYS A 265 9.86 15.37 22.88
CA LYS A 265 10.27 16.46 23.80
C LYS A 265 9.49 17.74 23.52
N GLY A 266 9.23 18.04 22.25
CA GLY A 266 8.34 19.13 21.80
C GLY A 266 6.85 18.91 22.08
N LYS A 267 6.46 17.86 22.81
CA LYS A 267 5.06 17.40 23.04
C LYS A 267 4.30 17.04 21.76
N GLY A 268 5.02 16.79 20.66
CA GLY A 268 4.46 16.30 19.40
C GLY A 268 4.40 14.77 19.34
N GLY A 269 3.69 14.26 18.33
CA GLY A 269 3.69 12.86 17.94
C GLY A 269 4.54 12.60 16.71
N ALA A 270 4.90 11.34 16.47
CA ALA A 270 5.68 10.93 15.31
C ALA A 270 5.08 9.67 14.64
N LEU A 271 5.10 9.66 13.31
CA LEU A 271 4.70 8.53 12.49
C LEU A 271 5.93 7.98 11.76
N LEU A 272 6.28 6.72 11.98
CA LEU A 272 7.28 5.97 11.23
C LEU A 272 6.60 4.90 10.39
N LEU A 273 6.62 5.11 9.07
CA LEU A 273 6.21 4.11 8.09
C LEU A 273 7.39 3.21 7.73
N VAL A 274 7.15 1.91 7.77
CA VAL A 274 8.11 0.88 7.35
C VAL A 274 7.45 -0.08 6.35
N PRO A 275 8.21 -0.72 5.44
CA PRO A 275 7.69 -1.78 4.60
C PRO A 275 7.06 -2.91 5.43
N GLU A 276 6.05 -3.60 4.90
CA GLU A 276 5.33 -4.67 5.64
C GLU A 276 6.26 -5.79 6.13
N ILE A 277 7.33 -6.07 5.38
CA ILE A 277 8.34 -7.10 5.71
C ILE A 277 9.39 -6.55 6.70
N ALA A 278 9.62 -5.23 6.70
CA ALA A 278 10.62 -4.59 7.57
C ALA A 278 10.14 -4.41 9.01
N LEU A 279 8.84 -4.60 9.27
CA LEU A 279 8.26 -4.71 10.61
C LEU A 279 8.63 -6.09 11.21
N SER A 280 9.93 -6.34 11.29
CA SER A 280 10.52 -7.49 11.95
C SER A 280 10.48 -7.27 13.46
N SER A 281 10.51 -8.36 14.23
CA SER A 281 10.57 -8.29 15.69
C SER A 281 11.74 -7.46 16.21
N GLN A 282 12.80 -7.27 15.42
CA GLN A 282 13.99 -6.50 15.81
C GLN A 282 13.73 -5.00 15.84
N LEU A 283 13.19 -4.43 14.77
CA LEU A 283 12.90 -3.00 14.72
C LEU A 283 11.82 -2.64 15.74
N GLU A 284 10.81 -3.49 15.86
CA GLU A 284 9.78 -3.36 16.89
C GLU A 284 10.38 -3.39 18.30
N SER A 285 11.25 -4.36 18.61
CA SER A 285 11.90 -4.47 19.92
C SER A 285 12.77 -3.25 20.23
N LEU A 286 13.57 -2.76 19.27
CA LEU A 286 14.41 -1.59 19.45
C LEU A 286 13.58 -0.34 19.82
N PHE A 287 12.49 -0.11 19.09
CA PHE A 287 11.64 1.04 19.33
C PHE A 287 10.79 0.89 20.60
N LEU A 288 10.32 -0.33 20.92
CA LEU A 288 9.62 -0.61 22.17
C LEU A 288 10.53 -0.42 23.38
N GLN A 289 11.79 -0.85 23.30
CA GLN A 289 12.78 -0.61 24.35
C GLN A 289 13.03 0.89 24.58
N ARG A 290 13.01 1.70 23.51
CA ARG A 290 13.29 3.13 23.59
C ARG A 290 12.09 3.98 24.01
N PHE A 291 10.90 3.71 23.48
CA PHE A 291 9.71 4.55 23.66
C PHE A 291 8.65 3.94 24.58
N GLY A 292 8.78 2.65 24.92
CA GLY A 292 7.92 1.95 25.88
C GLY A 292 6.43 2.14 25.61
N ASN A 293 5.70 2.60 26.63
CA ASN A 293 4.25 2.75 26.59
C ASN A 293 3.76 3.87 25.66
N LEU A 294 4.63 4.80 25.23
CA LEU A 294 4.27 5.88 24.30
C LEU A 294 4.09 5.38 22.85
N MET A 295 4.43 4.12 22.57
CA MET A 295 4.47 3.55 21.23
C MET A 295 3.24 2.71 20.89
N ALA A 296 2.74 2.89 19.67
CA ALA A 296 1.76 2.06 18.99
C ALA A 296 2.44 1.31 17.83
N VAL A 297 1.99 0.08 17.57
CA VAL A 297 2.45 -0.74 16.45
C VAL A 297 1.25 -1.10 15.60
N TRP A 298 1.25 -0.72 14.33
CA TRP A 298 0.13 -0.93 13.41
C TRP A 298 0.50 -1.85 12.24
N HIS A 299 -0.08 -3.06 12.26
CA HIS A 299 0.12 -4.08 11.23
C HIS A 299 -1.14 -4.94 11.01
N SER A 300 -1.17 -5.69 9.91
CA SER A 300 -2.30 -6.53 9.50
C SER A 300 -2.74 -7.58 10.55
N ARG A 301 -1.84 -8.03 11.44
CA ARG A 301 -2.13 -9.06 12.45
C ARG A 301 -2.92 -8.59 13.68
N LEU A 302 -3.14 -7.29 13.86
CA LEU A 302 -3.92 -6.79 15.01
C LEU A 302 -5.39 -7.21 14.90
N SER A 303 -5.99 -7.59 16.03
CA SER A 303 -7.43 -7.84 16.10
C SER A 303 -8.22 -6.54 15.88
N ALA A 304 -9.50 -6.65 15.49
CA ALA A 304 -10.36 -5.48 15.35
C ALA A 304 -10.46 -4.67 16.66
N ALA A 305 -10.47 -5.34 17.82
CA ALA A 305 -10.51 -4.68 19.12
C ALA A 305 -9.20 -3.92 19.42
N ASP A 306 -8.04 -4.52 19.11
CA ASP A 306 -6.74 -3.87 19.32
C ASP A 306 -6.58 -2.66 18.40
N ARG A 307 -7.02 -2.79 17.14
CA ARG A 307 -7.01 -1.68 16.17
C ARG A 307 -7.80 -0.48 16.67
N LEU A 308 -9.01 -0.71 17.19
CA LEU A 308 -9.84 0.36 17.78
C LEU A 308 -9.21 0.97 19.03
N THR A 309 -8.64 0.12 19.89
CA THR A 309 -7.99 0.57 21.12
C THR A 309 -6.81 1.48 20.77
N GLN A 310 -5.91 1.03 19.88
CA GLN A 310 -4.76 1.85 19.47
C GLN A 310 -5.18 3.13 18.75
N TRP A 311 -6.22 3.08 17.90
CA TRP A 311 -6.79 4.26 17.27
C TRP A 311 -7.19 5.32 18.30
N ALA A 312 -7.99 4.92 19.30
CA ALA A 312 -8.46 5.82 20.35
C ALA A 312 -7.30 6.36 21.20
N GLN A 313 -6.30 5.52 21.53
CA GLN A 313 -5.12 5.92 22.29
C GLN A 313 -4.26 6.96 21.57
N LEU A 314 -4.08 6.80 20.25
CA LEU A 314 -3.34 7.76 19.43
C LEU A 314 -4.10 9.07 19.28
N GLN A 315 -5.42 9.01 19.10
CA GLN A 315 -6.27 10.19 18.97
C GLN A 315 -6.29 11.01 20.27
N LYS A 316 -6.36 10.35 21.44
CA LYS A 316 -6.27 10.98 22.76
C LYS A 316 -4.86 11.46 23.12
N GLY A 317 -3.83 11.02 22.40
CA GLY A 317 -2.43 11.34 22.69
C GLY A 317 -1.82 10.56 23.86
N GLU A 318 -2.48 9.46 24.30
CA GLU A 318 -1.91 8.49 25.25
C GLU A 318 -0.68 7.80 24.63
N LYS A 319 -0.77 7.50 23.33
CA LYS A 319 0.35 7.07 22.50
C LYS A 319 0.75 8.20 21.55
N ARG A 320 2.06 8.42 21.40
CA ARG A 320 2.62 9.52 20.61
C ARG A 320 3.49 9.05 19.45
N VAL A 321 4.06 7.85 19.55
CA VAL A 321 4.88 7.25 18.49
C VAL A 321 4.08 6.15 17.83
N LEU A 322 3.97 6.20 16.51
CA LEU A 322 3.34 5.15 15.72
C LEU A 322 4.37 4.55 14.77
N LEU A 323 4.68 3.27 14.96
CA LEU A 323 5.36 2.44 13.98
C LEU A 323 4.32 1.64 13.21
N GLY A 324 4.34 1.69 11.88
CA GLY A 324 3.39 0.88 11.13
C GLY A 324 3.69 0.73 9.66
N VAL A 325 2.91 -0.15 9.04
CA VAL A 325 2.97 -0.43 7.60
C VAL A 325 2.19 0.61 6.80
N ARG A 326 2.06 0.40 5.48
CA ARG A 326 1.32 1.26 4.53
C ARG A 326 0.05 1.93 5.09
N SER A 327 -0.85 1.18 5.74
CA SER A 327 -2.14 1.71 6.23
C SER A 327 -2.03 2.60 7.47
N ALA A 328 -0.88 2.61 8.15
CA ALA A 328 -0.65 3.47 9.31
C ALA A 328 -0.64 4.96 8.94
N VAL A 329 -0.48 5.30 7.65
CA VAL A 329 -0.54 6.67 7.15
C VAL A 329 -1.87 7.38 7.44
N PHE A 330 -2.93 6.64 7.75
CA PHE A 330 -4.25 7.20 8.09
C PHE A 330 -4.52 7.33 9.59
N MET A 331 -3.63 6.82 10.45
CA MET A 331 -3.87 6.81 11.89
C MET A 331 -3.82 8.23 12.48
N PRO A 332 -4.74 8.59 13.39
CA PRO A 332 -4.84 9.92 13.96
C PRO A 332 -3.84 10.10 15.11
N VAL A 333 -2.56 10.26 14.79
CA VAL A 333 -1.53 10.61 15.78
C VAL A 333 -1.78 12.04 16.28
N SER A 334 -2.12 12.19 17.56
CA SER A 334 -2.34 13.52 18.17
C SER A 334 -1.08 14.39 18.08
N ARG A 335 -1.26 15.65 17.67
CA ARG A 335 -0.19 16.65 17.49
C ARG A 335 1.00 16.11 16.68
N LEU A 336 0.72 15.43 15.57
CA LEU A 336 1.75 14.90 14.68
C LEU A 336 2.73 16.02 14.30
N GLY A 337 4.01 15.83 14.61
CA GLY A 337 5.09 16.80 14.38
C GLY A 337 6.19 16.29 13.46
N LEU A 338 6.22 14.98 13.17
CA LEU A 338 7.21 14.35 12.31
C LEU A 338 6.64 13.13 11.60
N ILE A 339 6.91 13.01 10.30
CA ILE A 339 6.65 11.79 9.53
C ILE A 339 7.97 11.25 8.98
N ILE A 340 8.23 9.96 9.15
CA ILE A 340 9.38 9.27 8.58
C ILE A 340 8.85 8.12 7.72
N VAL A 341 9.41 7.96 6.52
CA VAL A 341 9.14 6.82 5.63
C VAL A 341 10.46 6.12 5.38
N ASP A 342 10.68 4.97 6.01
CA ASP A 342 11.87 4.17 5.78
C ASP A 342 11.74 3.33 4.50
N GLU A 343 12.88 3.04 3.86
CA GLU A 343 12.96 2.34 2.58
C GLU A 343 11.93 2.89 1.56
N GLU A 344 11.90 4.21 1.36
CA GLU A 344 10.83 4.91 0.61
C GLU A 344 10.59 4.37 -0.81
N HIS A 345 11.62 3.77 -1.40
CA HIS A 345 11.61 3.15 -2.73
C HIS A 345 10.80 1.84 -2.79
N ASP A 346 10.40 1.28 -1.64
CA ASP A 346 9.75 -0.02 -1.55
C ASP A 346 8.36 -0.03 -2.20
N SER A 347 8.16 -0.92 -3.17
CA SER A 347 6.88 -1.08 -3.88
C SER A 347 5.70 -1.48 -2.98
N SER A 348 5.94 -2.01 -1.77
CA SER A 348 4.87 -2.38 -0.81
C SER A 348 4.07 -1.18 -0.30
N TYR A 349 4.59 0.05 -0.46
CA TYR A 349 3.85 1.27 -0.16
C TYR A 349 2.73 1.57 -1.15
N LYS A 350 2.71 0.96 -2.35
CA LYS A 350 1.58 1.03 -3.28
C LYS A 350 0.54 -0.03 -2.92
N GLN A 351 -0.73 0.34 -2.94
CA GLN A 351 -1.87 -0.58 -2.82
C GLN A 351 -2.41 -0.96 -4.20
N ASP A 352 -2.72 -2.24 -4.42
CA ASP A 352 -3.12 -2.76 -5.75
C ASP A 352 -4.61 -3.18 -5.85
N ASP A 353 -5.30 -3.44 -4.73
CA ASP A 353 -6.63 -4.08 -4.74
C ASP A 353 -7.79 -3.08 -4.99
N THR A 354 -8.22 -2.35 -3.94
CA THR A 354 -9.34 -1.40 -3.99
C THR A 354 -8.87 0.04 -4.22
N LEU A 355 -8.64 0.79 -3.14
CA LEU A 355 -8.07 2.13 -3.17
C LEU A 355 -6.57 2.04 -3.48
N ARG A 356 -6.19 2.35 -4.72
CA ARG A 356 -4.81 2.21 -5.21
C ARG A 356 -3.90 3.39 -4.90
N TYR A 357 -3.82 3.76 -3.62
CA TYR A 357 -2.95 4.85 -3.16
C TYR A 357 -1.50 4.41 -2.98
N HIS A 358 -0.58 5.37 -2.99
CA HIS A 358 0.82 5.17 -2.61
C HIS A 358 1.08 5.83 -1.26
N ALA A 359 1.39 5.06 -0.20
CA ALA A 359 1.52 5.60 1.15
C ALA A 359 2.58 6.68 1.29
N ARG A 360 3.73 6.57 0.60
CA ARG A 360 4.74 7.65 0.56
C ARG A 360 4.14 8.99 0.07
N ASP A 361 3.38 8.97 -1.01
CA ASP A 361 2.82 10.19 -1.61
C ASP A 361 1.68 10.74 -0.73
N VAL A 362 0.87 9.85 -0.14
CA VAL A 362 -0.12 10.21 0.88
C VAL A 362 0.55 10.81 2.12
N ALA A 363 1.69 10.27 2.56
CA ALA A 363 2.46 10.78 3.69
C ALA A 363 3.03 12.17 3.40
N LEU A 364 3.56 12.39 2.19
CA LEU A 364 4.00 13.72 1.72
C LEU A 364 2.85 14.73 1.72
N MET A 365 1.67 14.32 1.23
CA MET A 365 0.50 15.20 1.22
C MET A 365 -0.01 15.47 2.65
N ARG A 366 -0.04 14.45 3.51
CA ARG A 366 -0.40 14.60 4.92
C ARG A 366 0.57 15.56 5.62
N ALA A 367 1.88 15.41 5.40
CA ALA A 367 2.89 16.32 5.93
C ALA A 367 2.64 17.77 5.48
N ARG A 368 2.28 17.96 4.21
CA ARG A 368 1.97 19.27 3.63
C ARG A 368 0.71 19.90 4.23
N LEU A 369 -0.35 19.12 4.38
CA LEU A 369 -1.64 19.61 4.91
C LEU A 369 -1.53 20.00 6.39
N ILE A 370 -0.74 19.27 7.17
CA ILE A 370 -0.54 19.54 8.61
C ILE A 370 0.59 20.55 8.84
N GLY A 371 1.52 20.70 7.89
CA GLY A 371 2.64 21.64 8.00
C GLY A 371 3.84 21.09 8.76
N VAL A 372 4.16 19.80 8.61
CA VAL A 372 5.23 19.12 9.37
C VAL A 372 6.37 18.62 8.48
N PRO A 373 7.60 18.49 9.01
CA PRO A 373 8.69 17.88 8.27
C PRO A 373 8.42 16.40 7.97
N ILE A 374 8.93 15.95 6.83
CA ILE A 374 8.90 14.54 6.42
C ILE A 374 10.28 14.07 5.97
N VAL A 375 10.72 12.92 6.48
CA VAL A 375 12.01 12.30 6.14
C VAL A 375 11.75 11.02 5.36
N LEU A 376 12.24 10.97 4.12
CA LEU A 376 12.23 9.80 3.26
C LEU A 376 13.60 9.14 3.35
N GLY A 377 13.68 7.95 3.91
CA GLY A 377 14.93 7.23 4.10
C GLY A 377 15.14 6.16 3.05
N SER A 378 16.35 6.08 2.48
CA SER A 378 16.69 4.98 1.58
C SER A 378 18.20 4.82 1.40
N ALA A 379 18.65 3.58 1.21
CA ALA A 379 19.98 3.29 0.67
C ALA A 379 20.05 3.33 -0.85
N THR A 380 18.91 3.15 -1.52
CA THR A 380 18.77 3.21 -2.97
C THR A 380 17.49 4.00 -3.27
N PRO A 381 17.52 5.34 -3.13
CA PRO A 381 16.33 6.19 -3.29
C PRO A 381 15.61 5.95 -4.61
N SER A 382 14.30 6.14 -4.66
CA SER A 382 13.58 6.09 -5.95
C SER A 382 14.04 7.22 -6.87
N LEU A 383 14.00 6.98 -8.17
CA LEU A 383 14.36 7.99 -9.17
C LEU A 383 13.48 9.23 -9.07
N GLN A 384 12.23 9.05 -8.63
CA GLN A 384 11.31 10.15 -8.37
C GLN A 384 11.79 11.05 -7.22
N SER A 385 12.26 10.47 -6.11
CA SER A 385 12.80 11.25 -4.99
C SER A 385 14.08 11.99 -5.37
N LEU A 386 14.98 11.34 -6.13
CA LEU A 386 16.21 11.97 -6.62
C LEU A 386 15.92 13.09 -7.62
N PHE A 387 14.96 12.89 -8.51
CA PHE A 387 14.50 13.95 -9.42
C PHE A 387 13.97 15.17 -8.64
N HIS A 388 13.18 14.95 -7.59
CA HIS A 388 12.71 16.05 -6.74
C HIS A 388 13.83 16.73 -5.93
N CYS A 389 14.90 16.02 -5.58
CA CYS A 389 16.11 16.62 -5.02
C CYS A 389 16.83 17.49 -6.05
N ARG A 390 17.05 16.98 -7.27
CA ARG A 390 17.67 17.75 -8.38
C ARG A 390 16.86 19.01 -8.72
N ALA A 391 15.53 18.93 -8.65
CA ALA A 391 14.63 20.05 -8.87
C ALA A 391 14.49 21.00 -7.67
N GLY A 392 15.26 20.81 -6.58
CA GLY A 392 15.22 21.65 -5.37
C GLY A 392 13.95 21.53 -4.53
N ARG A 393 13.04 20.59 -4.85
CA ARG A 393 11.79 20.39 -4.10
C ARG A 393 12.03 19.64 -2.80
N TYR A 394 12.98 18.71 -2.78
CA TYR A 394 13.41 17.94 -1.61
C TYR A 394 14.82 18.37 -1.21
N THR A 395 15.09 18.40 0.10
CA THR A 395 16.45 18.61 0.61
C THR A 395 17.15 17.26 0.75
N CYS A 396 18.23 17.04 0.00
CA CYS A 396 18.99 15.79 0.03
C CYS A 396 20.05 15.83 1.14
N LEU A 397 20.05 14.81 2.00
CA LEU A 397 21.00 14.61 3.09
C LEU A 397 21.67 13.26 2.87
N THR A 398 23.00 13.23 2.75
CA THR A 398 23.75 12.03 2.37
C THR A 398 24.52 11.43 3.54
N LEU A 399 24.59 10.09 3.58
CA LEU A 399 25.46 9.33 4.49
C LEU A 399 26.29 8.35 3.63
N PRO A 400 27.48 8.77 3.17
CA PRO A 400 28.24 8.01 2.18
C PRO A 400 28.91 6.76 2.77
N LYS A 401 29.23 6.77 4.07
CA LYS A 401 30.01 5.71 4.73
C LYS A 401 29.13 4.76 5.54
N ARG A 402 29.57 3.49 5.65
CA ARG A 402 29.03 2.54 6.62
C ARG A 402 29.53 2.92 8.02
N VAL A 403 28.73 2.58 9.02
CA VAL A 403 29.15 2.68 10.42
C VAL A 403 30.42 1.83 10.62
N PHE A 404 31.45 2.42 11.24
CA PHE A 404 32.80 1.85 11.39
C PHE A 404 33.63 1.67 10.11
N ASP A 405 33.30 2.36 9.01
CA ASP A 405 34.07 2.35 7.74
C ASP A 405 34.33 0.95 7.16
N ARG A 406 33.41 0.00 7.40
CA ARG A 406 33.55 -1.39 6.95
C ARG A 406 33.58 -1.48 5.42
N PRO A 407 34.50 -2.29 4.83
CA PRO A 407 34.65 -2.38 3.39
C PRO A 407 33.40 -2.94 2.71
N LEU A 408 33.17 -2.53 1.47
CA LEU A 408 32.16 -3.14 0.61
C LEU A 408 32.57 -4.58 0.25
N PRO A 409 31.61 -5.50 0.07
CA PRO A 409 31.92 -6.87 -0.29
C PRO A 409 32.54 -6.97 -1.69
N GLU A 410 33.37 -7.97 -1.90
CA GLU A 410 33.95 -8.26 -3.21
C GLU A 410 32.87 -8.83 -4.14
N LEU A 411 32.61 -8.13 -5.24
CA LEU A 411 31.60 -8.49 -6.24
C LEU A 411 32.27 -9.13 -7.46
N GLN A 412 31.89 -10.37 -7.74
CA GLN A 412 32.36 -11.12 -8.90
C GLN A 412 31.21 -11.34 -9.89
N LEU A 413 31.38 -10.87 -11.13
CA LEU A 413 30.46 -11.11 -12.23
C LEU A 413 30.73 -12.46 -12.89
N ILE A 414 29.67 -13.20 -13.19
CA ILE A 414 29.75 -14.47 -13.93
C ILE A 414 28.88 -14.37 -15.18
N ASP A 415 29.54 -14.44 -16.34
CA ASP A 415 28.88 -14.46 -17.64
C ASP A 415 28.37 -15.88 -17.95
N MET A 416 27.06 -16.05 -17.85
CA MET A 416 26.40 -17.35 -18.07
C MET A 416 26.45 -17.81 -19.53
N ARG A 417 26.73 -16.92 -20.48
CA ARG A 417 26.87 -17.27 -21.91
C ARG A 417 28.11 -18.12 -22.18
N LYS A 418 29.12 -18.02 -21.31
CA LYS A 418 30.39 -18.77 -21.42
C LYS A 418 30.34 -20.13 -20.70
N GLN A 419 29.26 -20.43 -19.97
CA GLN A 419 29.14 -21.64 -19.16
C GLN A 419 28.67 -22.82 -20.02
N SER A 420 29.28 -23.99 -19.82
CA SER A 420 28.95 -25.22 -20.55
C SER A 420 27.85 -26.03 -19.83
N GLY A 421 26.84 -26.46 -20.61
CA GLY A 421 25.71 -27.29 -20.14
C GLY A 421 24.37 -26.57 -20.21
N ARG A 422 23.56 -26.91 -21.23
CA ARG A 422 22.28 -26.24 -21.59
C ARG A 422 21.19 -26.23 -20.48
N ASN A 423 21.40 -26.91 -19.36
CA ASN A 423 20.37 -27.14 -18.34
C ASN A 423 20.78 -26.83 -16.89
N ARG A 424 21.98 -26.27 -16.67
CA ARG A 424 22.51 -25.97 -15.32
C ARG A 424 22.18 -24.54 -14.90
N ILE A 425 21.74 -24.37 -13.65
CA ILE A 425 21.37 -23.05 -13.11
C ILE A 425 22.57 -22.42 -12.41
N LEU A 426 23.36 -23.21 -11.68
CA LEU A 426 24.53 -22.71 -10.95
C LEU A 426 25.78 -22.82 -11.81
N SER A 427 26.52 -21.71 -11.94
CA SER A 427 27.80 -21.70 -12.65
C SER A 427 28.86 -22.53 -11.92
N ARG A 428 29.95 -22.86 -12.62
CA ARG A 428 31.07 -23.59 -12.02
C ARG A 428 31.65 -22.85 -10.81
N GLU A 429 31.82 -21.53 -10.92
CA GLU A 429 32.40 -20.67 -9.90
C GLU A 429 31.51 -20.56 -8.66
N LEU A 430 30.19 -20.43 -8.84
CA LEU A 430 29.27 -20.38 -7.69
C LEU A 430 29.21 -21.72 -6.95
N ARG A 431 29.25 -22.84 -7.67
CA ARG A 431 29.32 -24.18 -7.06
C ARG A 431 30.59 -24.35 -6.22
N GLN A 432 31.73 -23.93 -6.77
CA GLN A 432 33.00 -23.97 -6.05
C GLN A 432 32.96 -23.09 -4.79
N ALA A 433 32.51 -21.83 -4.91
CA ALA A 433 32.40 -20.92 -3.78
C ALA A 433 31.45 -21.44 -2.68
N LEU A 434 30.33 -22.10 -3.06
CA LEU A 434 29.42 -22.75 -2.13
C LEU A 434 30.12 -23.87 -1.35
N SER A 435 30.83 -24.76 -2.05
CA SER A 435 31.56 -25.86 -1.42
C SER A 435 32.65 -25.37 -0.47
N GLU A 436 33.43 -24.36 -0.87
CA GLU A 436 34.44 -23.70 -0.02
C GLU A 436 33.80 -23.11 1.25
N THR A 437 32.72 -22.34 1.09
CA THR A 437 32.02 -21.69 2.21
C THR A 437 31.46 -22.72 3.19
N MET A 438 30.93 -23.84 2.70
CA MET A 438 30.43 -24.90 3.56
C MET A 438 31.56 -25.64 4.29
N ALA A 439 32.68 -25.91 3.61
CA ALA A 439 33.86 -26.55 4.20
C ALA A 439 34.45 -25.71 5.34
N GLU A 440 34.44 -24.39 5.21
CA GLU A 440 34.92 -23.45 6.23
C GLU A 440 33.98 -23.27 7.43
N GLY A 441 32.86 -24.00 7.49
CA GLY A 441 31.95 -23.83 8.61
C GLY A 441 31.15 -22.51 8.54
N LYS A 442 31.00 -21.89 7.36
CA LYS A 442 30.27 -20.62 7.16
C LYS A 442 28.90 -20.78 6.49
N GLN A 443 28.12 -19.69 6.45
CA GLN A 443 26.78 -19.68 5.87
C GLN A 443 26.74 -18.97 4.50
N ALA A 444 25.80 -19.41 3.65
CA ALA A 444 25.58 -18.84 2.33
C ALA A 444 24.10 -18.47 2.09
N LEU A 445 23.89 -17.49 1.23
CA LEU A 445 22.57 -17.02 0.80
C LEU A 445 22.48 -17.10 -0.73
N LEU A 446 21.48 -17.79 -1.24
CA LEU A 446 21.19 -17.89 -2.67
C LEU A 446 19.92 -17.11 -3.00
N PHE A 447 20.08 -16.11 -3.86
CA PHE A 447 19.03 -15.18 -4.21
C PHE A 447 18.47 -15.48 -5.61
N LEU A 448 17.15 -15.60 -5.68
CA LEU A 448 16.38 -15.76 -6.92
C LEU A 448 15.32 -14.69 -7.06
N ASN A 449 15.25 -14.08 -8.23
CA ASN A 449 14.30 -13.02 -8.50
C ASN A 449 13.07 -13.55 -9.25
N ARG A 450 12.00 -13.88 -8.53
CA ARG A 450 10.78 -14.51 -9.10
C ARG A 450 9.59 -13.54 -9.29
N ARG A 451 9.80 -12.24 -9.52
CA ARG A 451 8.64 -11.33 -9.74
C ARG A 451 8.06 -11.48 -11.15
N GLY A 452 6.88 -12.11 -11.24
CA GLY A 452 6.00 -12.05 -12.41
C GLY A 452 5.73 -13.41 -13.07
N PHE A 453 4.52 -13.56 -13.62
CA PHE A 453 4.09 -14.73 -14.41
C PHE A 453 4.51 -14.64 -15.89
N ALA A 454 5.23 -13.58 -16.28
CA ALA A 454 5.58 -13.31 -17.66
C ALA A 454 6.79 -14.16 -18.07
N THR A 455 6.53 -15.19 -18.88
CA THR A 455 7.56 -15.89 -19.65
C THR A 455 8.09 -14.91 -20.71
N PHE A 456 9.29 -14.39 -20.48
CA PHE A 456 10.01 -13.61 -21.50
C PHE A 456 10.82 -14.54 -22.39
N THR A 457 11.31 -13.98 -23.50
CA THR A 457 11.99 -14.71 -24.55
C THR A 457 13.42 -14.18 -24.69
N LEU A 458 14.41 -14.99 -24.33
CA LEU A 458 15.84 -14.61 -24.29
C LEU A 458 16.69 -15.55 -25.15
N CYS A 459 17.69 -14.99 -25.82
CA CYS A 459 18.73 -15.75 -26.52
C CYS A 459 19.85 -16.15 -25.55
N ASN A 460 20.12 -17.46 -25.41
CA ASN A 460 21.16 -17.96 -24.51
C ASN A 460 22.60 -17.74 -25.01
N VAL A 461 22.79 -17.41 -26.29
CA VAL A 461 24.12 -17.16 -26.89
C VAL A 461 24.55 -15.73 -26.67
N CYS A 462 23.71 -14.76 -27.05
CA CYS A 462 24.07 -13.34 -26.98
C CYS A 462 23.46 -12.60 -25.78
N GLY A 463 22.40 -13.14 -25.16
CA GLY A 463 21.65 -12.50 -24.07
C GLY A 463 20.48 -11.61 -24.53
N ASN A 464 20.32 -11.39 -25.83
CA ASN A 464 19.31 -10.47 -26.37
C ASN A 464 17.88 -10.88 -26.03
N VAL A 465 17.05 -9.89 -25.69
CA VAL A 465 15.60 -10.03 -25.47
C VAL A 465 14.83 -9.26 -26.52
N VAL A 466 13.73 -9.85 -26.99
CA VAL A 466 12.89 -9.24 -28.01
C VAL A 466 12.10 -8.08 -27.40
N GLN A 467 12.33 -6.87 -27.89
CA GLN A 467 11.69 -5.63 -27.42
C GLN A 467 10.59 -5.16 -28.37
N CYS A 468 9.65 -4.37 -27.84
CA CYS A 468 8.63 -3.69 -28.63
C CYS A 468 9.20 -2.48 -29.37
N ALA A 469 8.98 -2.41 -30.69
CA ALA A 469 9.39 -1.27 -31.52
C ALA A 469 8.72 0.07 -31.16
N HIS A 470 7.55 0.03 -30.49
CA HIS A 470 6.76 1.22 -30.16
C HIS A 470 6.93 1.71 -28.72
N CYS A 471 7.34 0.83 -27.80
CA CYS A 471 7.34 1.12 -26.37
C CYS A 471 8.71 0.91 -25.70
N SER A 472 9.67 0.29 -26.40
CA SER A 472 11.00 -0.05 -25.89
C SER A 472 10.97 -0.86 -24.59
N VAL A 473 9.91 -1.66 -24.41
CA VAL A 473 9.76 -2.63 -23.31
C VAL A 473 9.88 -4.05 -23.86
N SER A 474 10.32 -4.99 -23.03
CA SER A 474 10.38 -6.42 -23.39
C SER A 474 8.99 -6.96 -23.75
N LEU A 475 8.93 -7.88 -24.73
CA LEU A 475 7.68 -8.56 -25.09
C LEU A 475 7.43 -9.77 -24.20
N THR A 476 6.16 -10.05 -23.91
CA THR A 476 5.73 -11.23 -23.15
C THR A 476 5.28 -12.33 -24.10
N TYR A 477 5.73 -13.56 -23.89
CA TYR A 477 5.22 -14.72 -24.61
C TYR A 477 3.85 -15.14 -24.08
N HIS A 478 2.85 -15.19 -24.96
CA HIS A 478 1.48 -15.56 -24.63
C HIS A 478 1.20 -16.99 -25.12
N GLN A 479 1.27 -17.97 -24.22
CA GLN A 479 1.15 -19.40 -24.54
C GLN A 479 -0.11 -19.76 -25.34
N SER A 480 -1.26 -19.15 -25.01
CA SER A 480 -2.53 -19.43 -25.69
C SER A 480 -2.58 -18.94 -27.14
N LEU A 481 -1.75 -17.95 -27.50
CA LEU A 481 -1.71 -17.33 -28.83
C LEU A 481 -0.48 -17.78 -29.63
N GLY A 482 0.51 -18.39 -28.98
CA GLY A 482 1.78 -18.75 -29.60
C GLY A 482 2.61 -17.54 -30.07
N GLN A 483 2.33 -16.34 -29.56
CA GLN A 483 2.91 -15.07 -30.04
C GLN A 483 3.51 -14.24 -28.90
N LEU A 484 4.39 -13.31 -29.27
CA LEU A 484 4.91 -12.26 -28.40
C LEU A 484 3.96 -11.06 -28.41
N CYS A 485 3.64 -10.52 -27.24
CA CYS A 485 2.71 -9.40 -27.08
C CYS A 485 3.30 -8.29 -26.20
N CYS A 486 3.14 -7.04 -26.63
CA CYS A 486 3.39 -5.86 -25.80
C CYS A 486 2.13 -5.49 -25.02
N HIS A 487 2.19 -5.54 -23.69
CA HIS A 487 1.06 -5.16 -22.84
C HIS A 487 0.89 -3.64 -22.65
N TYR A 488 1.68 -2.79 -23.29
CA TYR A 488 1.45 -1.34 -23.26
C TYR A 488 0.66 -0.87 -24.48
N CYS A 489 1.12 -1.22 -25.68
CA CYS A 489 0.50 -0.79 -26.93
C CYS A 489 -0.37 -1.86 -27.60
N GLY A 490 -0.26 -3.13 -27.19
CA GLY A 490 -0.99 -4.25 -27.81
C GLY A 490 -0.33 -4.80 -29.08
N TRP A 491 0.86 -4.33 -29.47
CA TRP A 491 1.59 -4.86 -30.61
C TRP A 491 1.93 -6.35 -30.42
N MET A 492 1.78 -7.14 -31.48
CA MET A 492 2.02 -8.59 -31.47
C MET A 492 2.93 -8.99 -32.63
N CYS A 493 3.80 -9.97 -32.39
CA CYS A 493 4.64 -10.58 -33.42
C CYS A 493 4.85 -12.08 -33.14
N PRO A 494 5.19 -12.90 -34.14
CA PRO A 494 5.56 -14.29 -33.91
C PRO A 494 6.84 -14.39 -33.06
N VAL A 495 7.05 -15.54 -32.40
CA VAL A 495 8.33 -15.84 -31.76
C VAL A 495 9.35 -16.10 -32.87
N PRO A 496 10.45 -15.33 -32.96
CA PRO A 496 11.44 -15.56 -33.99
C PRO A 496 12.13 -16.91 -33.77
N GLU A 497 12.42 -17.64 -34.85
CA GLU A 497 13.12 -18.94 -34.77
C GLU A 497 14.62 -18.75 -34.48
N THR A 498 15.18 -17.64 -34.94
CA THR A 498 16.58 -17.24 -34.75
C THR A 498 16.68 -15.89 -34.04
N CYS A 499 17.77 -15.68 -33.31
CA CYS A 499 18.01 -14.38 -32.68
C CYS A 499 18.21 -13.28 -33.73
N PRO A 500 17.47 -12.15 -33.66
CA PRO A 500 17.64 -11.05 -34.62
C PRO A 500 19.00 -10.34 -34.50
N VAL A 501 19.74 -10.57 -33.42
CA VAL A 501 21.04 -9.94 -33.16
C VAL A 501 22.22 -10.86 -33.53
N CYS A 502 22.16 -12.14 -33.14
CA CYS A 502 23.29 -13.07 -33.36
C CYS A 502 23.00 -14.20 -34.37
N GLY A 503 21.79 -14.29 -34.92
CA GLY A 503 21.41 -15.30 -35.92
C GLY A 503 21.26 -16.74 -35.40
N HIS A 504 21.52 -17.01 -34.12
CA HIS A 504 21.49 -18.38 -33.58
C HIS A 504 20.06 -18.83 -33.20
N ALA A 505 19.73 -20.09 -33.48
CA ALA A 505 18.46 -20.75 -33.12
C ALA A 505 18.50 -21.28 -31.68
N SER A 506 18.50 -20.38 -30.70
CA SER A 506 18.55 -20.76 -29.27
C SER A 506 17.81 -19.76 -28.39
N ILE A 507 16.54 -19.59 -28.73
CA ILE A 507 15.60 -18.73 -28.03
C ILE A 507 14.77 -19.56 -27.05
N PHE A 508 14.79 -19.20 -25.77
CA PHE A 508 14.12 -19.93 -24.69
C PHE A 508 13.02 -19.09 -24.03
N THR A 509 11.99 -19.76 -23.52
CA THR A 509 10.78 -19.17 -22.93
C THR A 509 10.63 -19.41 -21.42
N HIS A 510 11.70 -19.80 -20.70
CA HIS A 510 11.57 -20.31 -19.32
C HIS A 510 12.39 -19.55 -18.27
N GLY A 511 11.80 -19.35 -17.09
CA GLY A 511 12.46 -18.91 -15.86
C GLY A 511 12.54 -20.05 -14.84
N TYR A 512 13.60 -20.11 -14.02
CA TYR A 512 13.81 -21.17 -13.03
C TYR A 512 13.14 -20.85 -11.68
N GLY A 513 12.55 -21.86 -11.03
CA GLY A 513 11.95 -21.74 -9.70
C GLY A 513 12.96 -21.95 -8.56
N THR A 514 12.60 -21.54 -7.34
CA THR A 514 13.38 -21.77 -6.10
C THR A 514 13.58 -23.26 -5.80
N GLU A 515 12.63 -24.10 -6.18
CA GLU A 515 12.67 -25.57 -6.00
C GLU A 515 13.77 -26.21 -6.84
N ARG A 516 13.92 -25.81 -8.11
CA ARG A 516 14.97 -26.35 -8.98
C ARG A 516 16.37 -25.99 -8.50
N VAL A 517 16.54 -24.81 -7.89
CA VAL A 517 17.81 -24.43 -7.25
C VAL A 517 18.06 -25.25 -6.00
N GLU A 518 17.04 -25.47 -5.19
CA GLU A 518 17.13 -26.32 -4.00
C GLU A 518 17.57 -27.74 -4.36
N ASP A 519 17.00 -28.32 -5.42
CA ASP A 519 17.37 -29.65 -5.90
C ASP A 519 18.81 -29.70 -6.42
N GLU A 520 19.25 -28.69 -7.18
CA GLU A 520 20.63 -28.61 -7.67
C GLU A 520 21.64 -28.44 -6.52
N VAL A 521 21.31 -27.66 -5.48
CA VAL A 521 22.14 -27.50 -4.29
C VAL A 521 22.18 -28.77 -3.45
N ARG A 522 21.06 -29.49 -3.29
CA ARG A 522 21.02 -30.79 -2.60
C ARG A 522 21.89 -31.84 -3.28
N GLN A 523 21.89 -31.85 -4.61
CA GLN A 523 22.76 -32.75 -5.39
C GLN A 523 24.24 -32.40 -5.22
N LEU A 524 24.57 -31.10 -5.13
CA LEU A 524 25.95 -30.64 -4.94
C LEU A 524 26.47 -30.89 -3.52
N LEU A 525 25.63 -30.66 -2.50
CA LEU A 525 26.00 -30.67 -1.09
C LEU A 525 25.04 -31.55 -0.27
N PRO A 526 25.15 -32.87 -0.37
CA PRO A 526 24.29 -33.79 0.37
C PRO A 526 24.50 -33.65 1.88
N GLY A 527 23.40 -33.59 2.64
CA GLY A 527 23.42 -33.53 4.11
C GLY A 527 23.53 -32.12 4.73
N ILE A 528 23.73 -31.07 3.93
CA ILE A 528 23.77 -29.69 4.45
C ILE A 528 22.34 -29.17 4.73
N PRO A 529 22.07 -28.57 5.90
CA PRO A 529 20.76 -27.98 6.21
C PRO A 529 20.44 -26.77 5.31
N ILE A 530 19.49 -26.94 4.40
CA ILE A 530 18.99 -25.89 3.50
C ILE A 530 17.62 -25.44 3.99
N VAL A 531 17.37 -24.12 3.92
CA VAL A 531 16.03 -23.58 4.15
C VAL A 531 15.62 -22.69 2.98
N ARG A 532 14.36 -22.84 2.55
CA ARG A 532 13.74 -22.03 1.50
C ARG A 532 12.82 -20.96 2.09
N LEU A 533 12.92 -19.74 1.58
CA LEU A 533 12.03 -18.62 1.91
C LEU A 533 11.52 -17.92 0.64
N ASP A 534 10.30 -18.28 0.23
CA ASP A 534 9.57 -17.62 -0.84
C ASP A 534 8.13 -17.31 -0.44
N ARG A 535 7.39 -16.66 -1.34
CA ARG A 535 6.02 -16.21 -1.10
C ARG A 535 5.07 -17.35 -0.72
N ASP A 536 5.26 -18.53 -1.31
CA ASP A 536 4.41 -19.71 -1.10
C ASP A 536 4.69 -20.33 0.28
N THR A 537 5.96 -20.37 0.68
CA THR A 537 6.40 -20.91 1.99
C THR A 537 6.20 -19.91 3.14
N ALA A 538 6.16 -18.61 2.86
CA ALA A 538 6.02 -17.53 3.84
C ALA A 538 4.57 -17.26 4.30
N CYS A 539 3.57 -17.94 3.74
CA CYS A 539 2.16 -17.81 4.14
C CYS A 539 1.90 -18.16 5.61
N GLN A 540 2.82 -18.86 6.29
CA GLN A 540 2.76 -19.18 7.71
C GLN A 540 3.80 -18.36 8.52
N PRO A 541 3.39 -17.30 9.23
CA PRO A 541 4.30 -16.40 9.94
C PRO A 541 5.18 -17.09 10.99
N ARG A 542 4.65 -18.13 11.65
CA ARG A 542 5.39 -18.91 12.65
C ARG A 542 6.57 -19.65 12.00
N ARG A 543 6.31 -20.33 10.87
CA ARG A 543 7.32 -21.02 10.07
C ARG A 543 8.38 -20.06 9.54
N MET A 544 7.99 -18.86 9.09
CA MET A 544 8.92 -17.83 8.66
C MET A 544 9.86 -17.38 9.81
N SER A 545 9.31 -17.11 10.99
CA SER A 545 10.11 -16.74 12.17
C SER A 545 11.05 -17.87 12.60
N GLU A 546 10.58 -19.11 12.55
CA GLU A 546 11.38 -20.30 12.84
C GLU A 546 12.53 -20.48 11.83
N THR A 547 12.25 -20.35 10.54
CA THR A 547 13.23 -20.35 9.45
C THR A 547 14.31 -19.29 9.64
N LEU A 548 13.91 -18.04 9.88
CA LEU A 548 14.85 -16.94 10.10
C LEU A 548 15.67 -17.14 11.37
N SER A 549 15.06 -17.66 12.44
CA SER A 549 15.78 -18.00 13.67
C SER A 549 16.73 -19.19 13.47
N ALA A 550 16.39 -20.17 12.65
CA ALA A 550 17.25 -21.30 12.34
C ALA A 550 18.51 -20.86 11.60
N MET A 551 18.37 -19.94 10.63
CA MET A 551 19.52 -19.32 9.96
C MET A 551 20.38 -18.53 10.94
N ARG A 552 19.79 -17.66 11.77
CA ARG A 552 20.56 -16.85 12.75
C ARG A 552 21.31 -17.66 13.79
N ARG A 553 20.77 -18.81 14.21
CA ARG A 553 21.40 -19.69 15.20
C ARG A 553 22.37 -20.69 14.56
N GLY A 554 22.67 -20.57 13.26
CA GLY A 554 23.56 -21.49 12.55
C GLY A 554 23.00 -22.89 12.28
N LYS A 555 21.73 -23.17 12.64
CA LYS A 555 21.08 -24.47 12.42
C LYS A 555 20.81 -24.74 10.93
N ALA A 556 20.51 -23.67 10.17
CA ALA A 556 20.49 -23.70 8.72
C ALA A 556 21.80 -23.13 8.18
N ARG A 557 22.30 -23.66 7.08
CA ARG A 557 23.60 -23.29 6.50
C ARG A 557 23.48 -22.55 5.18
N ILE A 558 22.44 -22.89 4.42
CA ILE A 558 22.12 -22.25 3.15
C ILE A 558 20.68 -21.75 3.19
N LEU A 559 20.49 -20.47 2.90
CA LEU A 559 19.18 -19.86 2.73
C LEU A 559 18.93 -19.58 1.25
N ILE A 560 17.94 -20.24 0.66
CA ILE A 560 17.50 -20.00 -0.72
C ILE A 560 16.23 -19.18 -0.69
N GLY A 561 16.15 -18.11 -1.47
CA GLY A 561 14.87 -17.48 -1.66
C GLY A 561 14.86 -16.19 -2.43
N THR A 562 13.73 -15.50 -2.29
CA THR A 562 13.39 -14.36 -3.13
C THR A 562 13.55 -13.05 -2.37
N GLN A 563 12.96 -11.98 -2.89
CA GLN A 563 13.08 -10.60 -2.39
C GLN A 563 12.82 -10.42 -0.88
N MET A 564 12.09 -11.34 -0.25
CA MET A 564 11.86 -11.30 1.20
C MET A 564 13.16 -11.43 2.01
N ILE A 565 14.17 -12.13 1.51
CA ILE A 565 15.46 -12.29 2.21
C ILE A 565 16.27 -10.99 2.20
N ALA A 566 16.09 -10.16 1.17
CA ALA A 566 16.87 -8.93 1.00
C ALA A 566 16.47 -7.80 1.96
N LYS A 567 15.27 -7.88 2.57
CA LYS A 567 14.65 -6.78 3.34
C LYS A 567 14.59 -7.09 4.83
N GLY A 568 14.96 -6.12 5.68
CA GLY A 568 14.64 -6.14 7.12
C GLY A 568 15.30 -7.23 7.99
N HIS A 569 16.19 -8.07 7.43
CA HIS A 569 16.86 -9.15 8.16
C HIS A 569 18.38 -9.02 8.11
N ASP A 570 19.01 -9.18 9.26
CA ASP A 570 20.47 -9.26 9.39
C ASP A 570 20.92 -10.69 9.73
N PHE A 571 21.99 -11.13 9.07
CA PHE A 571 22.61 -12.45 9.22
C PHE A 571 24.15 -12.27 9.29
N PRO A 572 24.71 -12.16 10.51
CA PRO A 572 26.12 -11.78 10.68
C PRO A 572 27.10 -12.81 10.12
N ASP A 573 26.74 -14.10 10.11
CA ASP A 573 27.59 -15.21 9.68
C ASP A 573 27.49 -15.54 8.17
N VAL A 574 26.72 -14.76 7.41
CA VAL A 574 26.62 -14.93 5.95
C VAL A 574 27.83 -14.27 5.28
N THR A 575 28.70 -15.11 4.73
CA THR A 575 29.93 -14.69 4.05
C THR A 575 29.87 -14.82 2.53
N LEU A 576 28.92 -15.61 2.00
CA LEU A 576 28.69 -15.78 0.57
C LEU A 576 27.26 -15.42 0.20
N VAL A 577 27.10 -14.57 -0.81
CA VAL A 577 25.81 -14.29 -1.45
C VAL A 577 25.91 -14.66 -2.93
N GLY A 578 25.12 -15.62 -3.38
CA GLY A 578 25.00 -16.00 -4.79
C GLY A 578 23.71 -15.48 -5.41
N VAL A 579 23.80 -14.58 -6.37
CA VAL A 579 22.66 -14.17 -7.21
C VAL A 579 22.60 -15.12 -8.40
N VAL A 580 21.60 -15.98 -8.39
CA VAL A 580 21.45 -17.08 -9.36
C VAL A 580 21.09 -16.59 -10.75
N ASN A 581 20.30 -15.51 -10.83
CA ASN A 581 19.94 -14.88 -12.09
C ASN A 581 19.67 -13.37 -11.87
N GLY A 582 20.56 -12.54 -12.40
CA GLY A 582 20.42 -11.07 -12.38
C GLY A 582 19.48 -10.50 -13.45
N ASP A 583 19.16 -11.26 -14.49
CA ASP A 583 18.41 -10.79 -15.66
C ASP A 583 16.90 -10.72 -15.43
N THR A 584 16.35 -11.60 -14.58
CA THR A 584 14.90 -11.87 -14.57
C THR A 584 14.04 -10.61 -14.37
N SER A 585 14.45 -9.67 -13.51
CA SER A 585 13.70 -8.41 -13.37
C SER A 585 13.93 -7.40 -14.49
N LEU A 586 15.07 -7.43 -15.18
CA LEU A 586 15.32 -6.56 -16.34
C LEU A 586 14.37 -6.88 -17.49
N GLN A 587 13.91 -8.14 -17.56
CA GLN A 587 13.07 -8.63 -18.66
C GLN A 587 11.57 -8.47 -18.42
N ILE A 588 11.18 -7.88 -17.30
CA ILE A 588 9.79 -7.50 -17.07
C ILE A 588 9.44 -6.38 -18.05
N ALA A 589 8.30 -6.50 -18.73
CA ALA A 589 7.72 -5.45 -19.57
C ALA A 589 7.22 -4.27 -18.70
N ASP A 590 8.14 -3.56 -18.06
CA ASP A 590 7.90 -2.39 -17.23
C ASP A 590 9.11 -1.46 -17.34
N PHE A 591 8.88 -0.17 -17.56
CA PHE A 591 9.96 0.81 -17.68
C PHE A 591 10.77 0.97 -16.38
N ARG A 592 10.25 0.50 -15.23
CA ARG A 592 10.97 0.48 -13.95
C ARG A 592 11.80 -0.78 -13.71
N ALA A 593 11.88 -1.67 -14.68
CA ALA A 593 12.63 -2.92 -14.60
C ALA A 593 14.10 -2.70 -14.19
N GLY A 594 14.78 -1.74 -14.83
CA GLY A 594 16.16 -1.34 -14.49
C GLY A 594 16.28 -0.88 -13.04
N GLU A 595 15.47 0.11 -12.65
CA GLU A 595 15.43 0.70 -11.30
C GLU A 595 15.20 -0.35 -10.22
N THR A 596 14.19 -1.20 -10.40
CA THR A 596 13.85 -2.25 -9.43
C THR A 596 14.98 -3.28 -9.33
N THR A 597 15.64 -3.59 -10.45
CA THR A 597 16.75 -4.56 -10.48
C THR A 597 17.96 -4.03 -9.73
N VAL A 598 18.42 -2.80 -10.00
CA VAL A 598 19.58 -2.23 -9.30
C VAL A 598 19.32 -2.10 -7.81
N GLN A 599 18.14 -1.63 -7.40
CA GLN A 599 17.77 -1.48 -5.98
C GLN A 599 17.84 -2.83 -5.27
N LEU A 600 17.28 -3.86 -5.88
CA LEU A 600 17.26 -5.21 -5.34
C LEU A 600 18.65 -5.84 -5.27
N LEU A 601 19.43 -5.77 -6.36
CA LEU A 601 20.76 -6.37 -6.41
C LEU A 601 21.75 -5.65 -5.48
N MET A 602 21.71 -4.32 -5.39
CA MET A 602 22.52 -3.57 -4.43
C MET A 602 22.13 -3.87 -2.98
N GLN A 603 20.84 -4.02 -2.71
CA GLN A 603 20.36 -4.41 -1.37
C GLN A 603 20.85 -5.81 -1.00
N VAL A 604 20.81 -6.76 -1.93
CA VAL A 604 21.32 -8.14 -1.75
C VAL A 604 22.84 -8.14 -1.58
N ALA A 605 23.58 -7.42 -2.42
CA ALA A 605 25.02 -7.27 -2.28
C ALA A 605 25.39 -6.67 -0.91
N GLY A 606 24.64 -5.67 -0.44
CA GLY A 606 24.82 -5.06 0.87
C GLY A 606 24.50 -5.94 2.09
N ARG A 607 24.08 -7.20 1.90
CA ARG A 607 23.90 -8.18 2.99
C ARG A 607 25.14 -9.01 3.28
N ALA A 608 26.06 -9.14 2.33
CA ALA A 608 27.31 -9.86 2.55
C ALA A 608 28.26 -9.06 3.45
N GLY A 609 28.93 -9.74 4.39
CA GLY A 609 30.01 -9.14 5.19
C GLY A 609 29.54 -8.10 6.22
N ARG A 610 28.41 -8.35 6.88
CA ARG A 610 27.91 -7.50 7.99
C ARG A 610 28.53 -7.82 9.35
N GLY A 611 29.21 -8.96 9.48
CA GLY A 611 30.08 -9.26 10.62
C GLY A 611 31.46 -8.62 10.46
N ASP A 612 32.45 -9.14 11.18
CA ASP A 612 33.84 -8.65 11.16
C ASP A 612 34.64 -9.16 9.95
N ARG A 613 34.03 -10.00 9.10
CA ARG A 613 34.69 -10.68 7.98
C ARG A 613 34.19 -10.16 6.64
N PRO A 614 35.08 -10.03 5.64
CA PRO A 614 34.68 -9.61 4.29
C PRO A 614 33.76 -10.68 3.67
N GLY A 615 32.69 -10.21 3.03
CA GLY A 615 31.77 -11.07 2.29
C GLY A 615 32.09 -11.09 0.79
N ARG A 616 31.78 -12.20 0.12
CA ARG A 616 31.86 -12.38 -1.34
C ARG A 616 30.46 -12.41 -1.94
N VAL A 617 30.26 -11.74 -3.07
CA VAL A 617 29.00 -11.71 -3.82
C VAL A 617 29.26 -12.18 -5.25
N LEU A 618 28.63 -13.28 -5.65
CA LEU A 618 28.74 -13.84 -7.01
C LEU A 618 27.45 -13.56 -7.78
N LEU A 619 27.52 -12.81 -8.87
CA LEU A 619 26.39 -12.39 -9.69
C LEU A 619 26.39 -13.10 -11.05
N GLN A 620 25.46 -14.05 -11.24
CA GLN A 620 25.25 -14.72 -12.52
C GLN A 620 24.30 -13.92 -13.41
N THR A 621 24.71 -13.66 -14.65
CA THR A 621 23.90 -12.95 -15.65
C THR A 621 24.21 -13.39 -17.08
N TYR A 622 23.21 -13.32 -17.95
CA TYR A 622 23.36 -13.46 -19.41
C TYR A 622 23.65 -12.11 -20.09
N ASN A 623 23.44 -10.99 -19.39
CA ASN A 623 23.65 -9.64 -19.90
C ASN A 623 24.69 -8.85 -19.09
N PRO A 624 25.98 -9.25 -19.10
CA PRO A 624 27.01 -8.60 -18.31
C PRO A 624 27.28 -7.13 -18.69
N GLY A 625 27.04 -6.74 -19.95
CA GLY A 625 27.24 -5.37 -20.44
C GLY A 625 26.04 -4.43 -20.24
N HIS A 626 24.98 -4.87 -19.54
CA HIS A 626 23.84 -3.99 -19.27
C HIS A 626 24.23 -2.95 -18.19
N TYR A 627 23.97 -1.67 -18.44
CA TYR A 627 24.39 -0.58 -17.54
C TYR A 627 23.90 -0.74 -16.08
N THR A 628 22.73 -1.35 -15.85
CA THR A 628 22.26 -1.71 -14.51
C THR A 628 23.20 -2.70 -13.81
N ILE A 629 23.71 -3.70 -14.52
CA ILE A 629 24.62 -4.71 -13.97
C ILE A 629 25.99 -4.08 -13.69
N GLU A 630 26.50 -3.27 -14.62
CA GLU A 630 27.74 -2.52 -14.42
C GLU A 630 27.69 -1.62 -13.17
N ALA A 631 26.58 -0.92 -12.96
CA ALA A 631 26.37 -0.08 -11.79
C ALA A 631 26.36 -0.87 -10.48
N VAL A 632 25.74 -2.06 -10.47
CA VAL A 632 25.77 -2.96 -9.31
C VAL A 632 27.20 -3.43 -9.01
N LEU A 633 27.97 -3.81 -10.03
CA LEU A 633 29.35 -4.28 -9.87
C LEU A 633 30.27 -3.20 -9.31
N ARG A 634 30.11 -1.97 -9.76
CA ARG A 634 30.88 -0.81 -9.28
C ARG A 634 30.35 -0.24 -7.96
N MET A 635 29.22 -0.77 -7.47
CA MET A 635 28.46 -0.22 -6.35
C MET A 635 28.16 1.28 -6.50
N ASP A 636 27.97 1.73 -7.74
CA ASP A 636 27.74 3.13 -8.09
C ASP A 636 26.29 3.33 -8.54
N TYR A 637 25.46 3.77 -7.59
CA TYR A 637 24.04 4.00 -7.83
C TYR A 637 23.80 5.25 -8.69
N MET A 638 24.64 6.27 -8.56
CA MET A 638 24.43 7.56 -9.23
C MET A 638 24.70 7.48 -10.74
N SER A 639 25.72 6.70 -11.14
CA SER A 639 25.95 6.40 -12.56
C SER A 639 24.75 5.72 -13.23
N PHE A 640 24.05 4.82 -12.52
CA PHE A 640 22.80 4.23 -13.02
C PHE A 640 21.70 5.29 -13.14
N VAL A 641 21.53 6.12 -12.11
CA VAL A 641 20.48 7.15 -12.04
C VAL A 641 20.58 8.11 -13.23
N GLU A 642 21.79 8.53 -13.61
CA GLU A 642 22.00 9.45 -14.73
C GLU A 642 21.56 8.84 -16.06
N LYS A 643 22.05 7.64 -16.40
CA LYS A 643 21.69 6.93 -17.63
C LYS A 643 20.19 6.63 -17.70
N GLU A 644 19.61 6.19 -16.59
CA GLU A 644 18.18 5.84 -16.52
C GLU A 644 17.29 7.08 -16.65
N LEU A 645 17.62 8.20 -15.99
CA LEU A 645 16.85 9.44 -16.12
C LEU A 645 16.89 10.01 -17.55
N GLU A 646 18.04 9.97 -18.22
CA GLU A 646 18.15 10.38 -19.63
C GLU A 646 17.24 9.54 -20.55
N SER A 647 17.21 8.22 -20.35
CA SER A 647 16.30 7.33 -21.08
C SER A 647 14.83 7.67 -20.81
N ARG A 648 14.46 7.88 -19.54
CA ARG A 648 13.08 8.21 -19.14
C ARG A 648 12.63 9.59 -19.60
N GLU A 649 13.54 10.55 -19.70
CA GLU A 649 13.25 11.87 -20.27
C GLU A 649 12.94 11.75 -21.77
N ARG A 650 13.78 11.06 -22.53
CA ARG A 650 13.56 10.85 -23.98
C ARG A 650 12.26 10.13 -24.30
N LEU A 651 11.93 9.09 -23.53
CA LEU A 651 10.72 8.26 -23.72
C LEU A 651 9.51 8.74 -22.92
N GLN A 652 9.69 9.81 -22.14
CA GLN A 652 8.66 10.51 -21.40
C GLN A 652 7.91 9.57 -20.45
N TYR A 653 8.71 8.95 -19.58
CA TYR A 653 8.28 8.12 -18.46
C TYR A 653 8.47 8.87 -17.14
N PRO A 654 7.77 8.47 -16.07
CA PRO A 654 8.00 9.05 -14.74
C PRO A 654 9.47 8.97 -14.32
N PRO A 655 10.05 10.08 -13.82
CA PRO A 655 9.35 11.22 -13.21
C PRO A 655 9.03 12.41 -14.14
N PHE A 656 9.40 12.37 -15.43
CA PHE A 656 9.19 13.47 -16.39
C PHE A 656 7.76 13.55 -16.92
N ALA A 657 7.05 12.42 -16.90
CA ALA A 657 5.63 12.33 -17.21
C ALA A 657 4.87 11.62 -16.08
N ARG A 658 3.54 11.75 -16.08
CA ARG A 658 2.60 11.02 -15.23
C ARG A 658 1.90 9.93 -16.04
N LEU A 659 1.63 8.81 -15.37
CA LEU A 659 0.99 7.65 -15.96
C LEU A 659 -0.34 7.37 -15.25
N LEU A 660 -1.34 6.99 -16.02
CA LEU A 660 -2.62 6.51 -15.53
C LEU A 660 -3.02 5.25 -16.31
N LYS A 661 -3.50 4.24 -15.59
CA LYS A 661 -4.00 2.99 -16.14
C LYS A 661 -5.50 2.90 -15.86
N PHE A 662 -6.31 2.86 -16.91
CA PHE A 662 -7.69 2.42 -16.82
C PHE A 662 -7.71 0.90 -16.93
N LEU A 663 -8.24 0.20 -15.92
CA LEU A 663 -8.43 -1.24 -15.94
C LEU A 663 -9.92 -1.54 -16.11
N VAL A 664 -10.27 -2.20 -17.21
CA VAL A 664 -11.63 -2.64 -17.51
C VAL A 664 -11.74 -4.13 -17.20
N THR A 665 -12.74 -4.53 -16.41
CA THR A 665 -12.97 -5.94 -16.06
C THR A 665 -14.40 -6.39 -16.27
N SER A 666 -14.57 -7.62 -16.76
CA SER A 666 -15.90 -8.25 -16.95
C SER A 666 -15.79 -9.79 -16.91
N PRO A 667 -16.83 -10.52 -16.49
CA PRO A 667 -16.90 -11.97 -16.68
C PRO A 667 -16.95 -12.40 -18.16
N HIS A 668 -17.31 -11.49 -19.07
CA HIS A 668 -17.43 -11.77 -20.51
C HIS A 668 -16.35 -11.05 -21.33
N GLU A 669 -15.58 -11.81 -22.11
CA GLU A 669 -14.44 -11.32 -22.90
C GLU A 669 -14.83 -10.28 -23.96
N GLU A 670 -15.84 -10.55 -24.78
CA GLU A 670 -16.28 -9.61 -25.82
C GLU A 670 -16.79 -8.28 -25.25
N ARG A 671 -17.40 -8.30 -24.06
CA ARG A 671 -17.87 -7.08 -23.40
C ARG A 671 -16.70 -6.22 -22.93
N VAL A 672 -15.69 -6.82 -22.29
CA VAL A 672 -14.51 -6.08 -21.82
C VAL A 672 -13.70 -5.53 -22.99
N ARG A 673 -13.55 -6.30 -24.07
CA ARG A 673 -12.86 -5.87 -25.29
C ARG A 673 -13.53 -4.65 -25.91
N ARG A 674 -14.84 -4.72 -26.20
CA ARG A 674 -15.61 -3.61 -26.77
C ARG A 674 -15.57 -2.36 -25.88
N ALA A 675 -15.74 -2.53 -24.57
CA ALA A 675 -15.68 -1.43 -23.61
C ALA A 675 -14.29 -0.78 -23.57
N ALA A 676 -13.20 -1.56 -23.61
CA ALA A 676 -11.85 -1.03 -23.63
C ALA A 676 -11.56 -0.22 -24.90
N TRP A 677 -12.03 -0.67 -26.06
CA TRP A 677 -11.91 0.08 -27.33
C TRP A 677 -12.67 1.40 -27.31
N GLN A 678 -13.90 1.41 -26.78
CA GLN A 678 -14.66 2.66 -26.64
C GLN A 678 -14.04 3.63 -25.63
N LEU A 679 -13.54 3.12 -24.51
CA LEU A 679 -12.83 3.94 -23.52
C LEU A 679 -11.58 4.57 -24.14
N ALA A 680 -10.81 3.80 -24.91
CA ALA A 680 -9.63 4.29 -25.61
C ALA A 680 -10.00 5.34 -26.68
N GLY A 681 -11.07 5.14 -27.44
CA GLY A 681 -11.60 6.11 -28.41
C GLY A 681 -11.95 7.44 -27.73
N LEU A 682 -12.77 7.40 -26.68
CA LEU A 682 -13.13 8.58 -25.90
C LEU A 682 -11.90 9.29 -25.31
N ALA A 683 -10.94 8.53 -24.78
CA ALA A 683 -9.73 9.11 -24.22
C ALA A 683 -8.86 9.79 -25.30
N ARG A 684 -8.83 9.26 -26.53
CA ARG A 684 -8.11 9.88 -27.66
C ARG A 684 -8.80 11.15 -28.14
N GLU A 685 -10.12 11.15 -28.29
CA GLU A 685 -10.90 12.35 -28.64
C GLU A 685 -10.63 13.49 -27.64
N ILE A 686 -10.71 13.19 -26.34
CA ILE A 686 -10.41 14.17 -25.29
C ILE A 686 -8.94 14.60 -25.32
N ALA A 687 -8.01 13.68 -25.57
CA ALA A 687 -6.59 14.02 -25.70
C ALA A 687 -6.33 14.97 -26.87
N GLU A 688 -7.03 14.82 -27.99
CA GLU A 688 -6.96 15.72 -29.15
C GLU A 688 -7.53 17.11 -28.82
N GLU A 689 -8.69 17.19 -28.14
CA GLU A 689 -9.25 18.45 -27.64
C GLU A 689 -8.26 19.19 -26.73
N LEU A 690 -7.63 18.47 -25.80
CA LEU A 690 -6.66 19.04 -24.86
C LEU A 690 -5.35 19.44 -25.57
N ARG A 691 -4.95 18.71 -26.61
CA ARG A 691 -3.79 19.05 -27.42
C ARG A 691 -3.97 20.35 -28.20
N ALA A 692 -5.19 20.62 -28.67
CA ALA A 692 -5.53 21.91 -29.26
C ALA A 692 -5.41 23.08 -28.24
N LEU A 693 -5.50 22.79 -26.93
CA LEU A 693 -5.28 23.75 -25.85
C LEU A 693 -3.82 23.79 -25.35
N GLY A 694 -2.88 23.17 -26.07
CA GLY A 694 -1.46 23.14 -25.72
C GLY A 694 -1.08 22.11 -24.64
N GLN A 695 -1.97 21.18 -24.29
CA GLN A 695 -1.65 20.11 -23.35
C GLN A 695 -1.03 18.90 -24.05
N HIS A 696 -0.11 18.22 -23.38
CA HIS A 696 0.63 17.10 -23.95
C HIS A 696 0.23 15.78 -23.28
N THR A 697 -0.71 15.08 -23.91
CA THR A 697 -1.20 13.77 -23.47
C THR A 697 -1.09 12.72 -24.58
N ALA A 698 -0.81 11.47 -24.22
CA ALA A 698 -0.76 10.34 -25.14
C ALA A 698 -1.53 9.14 -24.57
N VAL A 699 -2.35 8.50 -25.40
CA VAL A 699 -3.14 7.31 -25.03
C VAL A 699 -2.53 6.08 -25.69
N LEU A 700 -2.21 5.07 -24.89
CA LEU A 700 -1.61 3.80 -25.32
C LEU A 700 -2.59 2.63 -25.07
N GLY A 701 -2.59 1.66 -25.98
CA GLY A 701 -3.57 0.57 -25.99
C GLY A 701 -4.85 0.96 -26.75
N PRO A 702 -5.97 0.23 -26.60
CA PRO A 702 -6.23 -0.76 -25.55
C PRO A 702 -5.45 -2.06 -25.76
N SER A 703 -5.07 -2.74 -24.68
CA SER A 703 -4.41 -4.04 -24.74
C SER A 703 -4.91 -4.98 -23.64
N PRO A 704 -4.82 -6.31 -23.81
CA PRO A 704 -5.07 -7.25 -22.73
C PRO A 704 -4.06 -7.00 -21.59
N ALA A 705 -4.55 -7.06 -20.35
CA ALA A 705 -3.67 -6.99 -19.19
C ALA A 705 -2.73 -8.22 -19.18
N PRO A 706 -1.51 -8.13 -18.63
CA PRO A 706 -0.56 -9.26 -18.59
C PRO A 706 -1.15 -10.56 -18.02
N LEU A 707 -2.03 -10.43 -17.02
CA LEU A 707 -2.92 -11.50 -16.58
C LEU A 707 -4.31 -11.26 -17.18
N SER A 708 -4.55 -11.84 -18.35
CA SER A 708 -5.76 -11.62 -19.15
C SER A 708 -7.04 -12.09 -18.46
N LYS A 709 -6.96 -13.08 -17.56
CA LYS A 709 -8.08 -13.56 -16.73
C LYS A 709 -7.66 -13.76 -15.27
N LEU A 710 -8.43 -13.20 -14.33
CA LEU A 710 -8.20 -13.35 -12.89
C LEU A 710 -9.55 -13.50 -12.17
N LYS A 711 -9.68 -14.49 -11.28
CA LYS A 711 -10.94 -14.77 -10.53
C LYS A 711 -12.17 -14.80 -11.45
N ASN A 712 -12.07 -15.51 -12.59
CA ASN A 712 -13.11 -15.62 -13.63
C ASN A 712 -13.55 -14.30 -14.31
N ARG A 713 -12.72 -13.25 -14.24
CA ARG A 713 -12.95 -11.98 -14.94
C ARG A 713 -11.83 -11.71 -15.93
N PHE A 714 -12.21 -11.36 -17.16
CA PHE A 714 -11.29 -10.89 -18.20
C PHE A 714 -10.89 -9.44 -17.93
N ARG A 715 -9.63 -9.11 -18.25
CA ARG A 715 -8.99 -7.83 -17.91
C ARG A 715 -8.35 -7.20 -19.14
N TRP A 716 -8.73 -5.96 -19.43
CA TRP A 716 -8.09 -5.11 -20.45
C TRP A 716 -7.70 -3.79 -19.81
N HIS A 717 -6.71 -3.12 -20.37
CA HIS A 717 -6.34 -1.79 -19.91
C HIS A 717 -6.06 -0.80 -21.04
N VAL A 718 -6.10 0.47 -20.66
CA VAL A 718 -5.72 1.62 -21.49
C VAL A 718 -4.79 2.46 -20.64
N PHE A 719 -3.62 2.81 -21.17
CA PHE A 719 -2.68 3.70 -20.50
C PHE A 719 -2.83 5.12 -21.03
N VAL A 720 -2.68 6.10 -20.15
CA VAL A 720 -2.57 7.51 -20.51
C VAL A 720 -1.27 8.05 -19.92
N LYS A 721 -0.48 8.71 -20.76
CA LYS A 721 0.69 9.50 -20.39
C LYS A 721 0.33 10.98 -20.49
N ALA A 722 0.80 11.78 -19.54
CA ALA A 722 0.69 13.25 -19.59
C ALA A 722 1.95 13.88 -19.02
N TRP A 723 2.42 14.99 -19.54
CA TRP A 723 3.70 15.59 -19.09
C TRP A 723 3.61 16.17 -17.68
N ASN A 724 2.43 16.58 -17.27
CA ASN A 724 2.24 17.14 -15.95
C ASN A 724 0.98 16.56 -15.27
N ASN A 725 0.87 16.83 -13.97
CA ASN A 725 -0.20 16.31 -13.14
C ASN A 725 -1.57 16.94 -13.45
N ARG A 726 -1.58 18.18 -13.92
CA ARG A 726 -2.79 18.96 -14.20
C ARG A 726 -3.48 18.41 -15.45
N ASP A 727 -2.73 18.19 -16.53
CA ASP A 727 -3.24 17.64 -17.79
C ASP A 727 -3.83 16.23 -17.56
N LEU A 728 -3.15 15.40 -16.77
CA LEU A 728 -3.66 14.05 -16.44
C LEU A 728 -4.96 14.11 -15.62
N GLN A 729 -5.03 15.04 -14.66
CA GLN A 729 -6.22 15.26 -13.85
C GLN A 729 -7.40 15.68 -14.74
N GLU A 730 -7.20 16.70 -15.58
CA GLU A 730 -8.23 17.27 -16.44
C GLU A 730 -8.75 16.24 -17.47
N LEU A 731 -7.85 15.52 -18.13
CA LEU A 731 -8.24 14.44 -19.05
C LEU A 731 -9.10 13.40 -18.35
N THR A 732 -8.71 12.97 -17.16
CA THR A 732 -9.43 11.93 -16.43
C THR A 732 -10.78 12.44 -15.92
N GLU A 733 -10.87 13.68 -15.43
CA GLU A 733 -12.14 14.32 -15.03
C GLU A 733 -13.11 14.40 -16.24
N ARG A 734 -12.63 14.81 -17.42
CA ARG A 734 -13.43 14.84 -18.65
C ARG A 734 -13.88 13.44 -19.08
N VAL A 735 -13.01 12.42 -19.03
CA VAL A 735 -13.36 11.02 -19.32
C VAL A 735 -14.48 10.56 -18.39
N PHE A 736 -14.37 10.79 -17.07
CA PHE A 736 -15.41 10.38 -16.11
C PHE A 736 -16.73 11.13 -16.28
N SER A 737 -16.69 12.41 -16.68
CA SER A 737 -17.91 13.17 -16.96
C SER A 737 -18.68 12.65 -18.17
N ARG A 738 -17.98 12.13 -19.18
CA ARG A 738 -18.57 11.65 -20.45
C ARG A 738 -18.81 10.14 -20.48
N LYS A 739 -18.10 9.33 -19.66
CA LYS A 739 -18.19 7.86 -19.68
C LYS A 739 -19.62 7.33 -19.48
N ASN A 740 -20.41 8.00 -18.63
CA ASN A 740 -21.76 7.55 -18.28
C ASN A 740 -22.73 7.61 -19.47
N LYS A 741 -22.38 8.37 -20.52
CA LYS A 741 -23.13 8.44 -21.78
C LYS A 741 -22.90 7.22 -22.68
N LEU A 742 -21.87 6.42 -22.42
CA LEU A 742 -21.50 5.25 -23.22
C LEU A 742 -22.09 3.96 -22.62
N SER A 743 -23.14 3.44 -23.26
CA SER A 743 -23.87 2.23 -22.82
C SER A 743 -22.98 1.01 -22.51
N PRO A 744 -21.93 0.68 -23.30
CA PRO A 744 -21.08 -0.47 -23.00
C PRO A 744 -20.20 -0.29 -21.75
N LEU A 745 -19.86 0.94 -21.37
CA LEU A 745 -19.10 1.21 -20.14
C LEU A 745 -19.96 0.99 -18.88
N ASN A 746 -21.27 1.15 -18.98
CA ASN A 746 -22.20 0.90 -17.87
C ASN A 746 -22.36 -0.60 -17.54
N ARG A 747 -21.88 -1.51 -18.41
CA ARG A 747 -22.00 -2.97 -18.25
C ARG A 747 -20.69 -3.65 -17.81
N VAL A 748 -19.65 -2.87 -17.53
CA VAL A 748 -18.32 -3.35 -17.11
C VAL A 748 -17.84 -2.57 -15.89
N GLN A 749 -16.85 -3.11 -15.19
CA GLN A 749 -16.20 -2.38 -14.10
C GLN A 749 -14.96 -1.67 -14.65
N VAL A 750 -14.91 -0.34 -14.52
CA VAL A 750 -13.74 0.47 -14.86
C VAL A 750 -13.09 0.95 -13.57
N ALA A 751 -11.85 0.57 -13.34
CA ALA A 751 -11.04 1.03 -12.23
C ALA A 751 -9.89 1.91 -12.73
N VAL A 752 -9.53 2.93 -11.95
CA VAL A 752 -8.38 3.80 -12.24
C VAL A 752 -7.21 3.38 -11.36
N ASP A 753 -6.03 3.34 -11.95
CA ASP A 753 -4.77 3.22 -11.24
C ASP A 753 -3.84 4.35 -11.69
N ARG A 754 -3.79 5.39 -10.86
CA ARG A 754 -2.91 6.53 -11.06
C ARG A 754 -1.53 6.25 -10.51
N ASP A 755 -0.51 6.69 -11.26
CA ASP A 755 0.90 6.40 -10.98
C ASP A 755 1.10 4.90 -10.72
N PRO A 756 0.76 4.03 -11.70
CA PRO A 756 0.88 2.59 -11.54
C PRO A 756 2.35 2.23 -11.29
N VAL A 757 2.62 1.42 -10.26
CA VAL A 757 3.97 0.94 -9.91
C VAL A 757 4.30 -0.39 -10.59
N MET A 758 3.27 -1.16 -10.98
CA MET A 758 3.40 -2.35 -11.82
C MET A 758 2.45 -2.26 -13.03
N SER A 759 2.97 -2.65 -14.20
CA SER A 759 2.17 -2.82 -15.43
C SER A 759 1.27 -4.06 -15.44
N LEU A 760 1.42 -4.96 -14.46
CA LEU A 760 0.68 -6.24 -14.29
C LEU A 760 -0.78 -6.09 -13.82
#